data_AF-A0A0C3EZW2-F1
#
_entry.id   AF-A0A0C3EZW2-F1
#
_cell.length_a   1.000
_cell.length_b   1.000
_cell.length_c   1.000
_cell.angle_alpha   90.00
_cell.angle_beta   90.00
_cell.angle_gamma   90.00
#
_symmetry.space_group_name_H-M   'P 1'
#
loop_
_entity.id
_entity.type
_entity.pdbx_description
1 polymer ?
#
loop_
_entity_poly.entity_id
_entity_poly.type
_entity_poly.pdbx_seq_one_letter_code
_entity_poly.pdbx_strand_id
1 'polypeptide(L)'
;MVNFVSHISVAEAATIINAIIATIQQTIELALVVVLIYTLHNVNSALSWSVITRSIHSSLWPTLLHADSSSSMNSNFRVSFISVVGFASTVLIIIASVITPLGLRNGPIIPSASRTMDAAYMPDTSPIGLATSPRDHFTYGRICGAFSPVPCPGNGNNGNTSAIAPSIMKIFTSTNHSVFNMQFRTYYQGTGGYNYSMSRSQLNMLQSFVLRDDIFAVEGVVADFTMNPGIGLWNHTMPMVERGGVWSHEMLWLEPVTSCVNTNLTIDYKLTNNAITTSIDNYNLTDRGGLVNLTTEYPTFSRDRQHTDIHTHAYKAAVLSNFDVLRSFNITRNQSYVGRTFPLNFTQTNVIAGTLQHISLGAMGQADNLNASVANSTGAITASDLGTVCEGYGGQDTANITNIGVHCGMLLGPPERTDGGDPRLPADNSTWSQNLHACASVTQARLQNVQFSFNGTSGLSNLQISRQNTNTPVLWAVENTTLHITDVDIFWGHISDSFKDDPSIVTTNSEVLYLPAGASDTWGVVSAGQPSTIPSASWYTIYEPGTSETPTDYSGNGNIALLTKWQSLLAADPINGPAQINNLIWTDMVVNTLVGNDTATILAVAANQPSLSYDFKYSIPAFLSLAIWLPIFFAALFILLTGTLRFSHMRHLLNQTSVGRIIVGDSALTAISGPGALAETGSRGTAHLEMPHWAETVGATLVAFEGPGSRTLKGVSREKTEPSNDNSTEGVGGREDDECASSLLEDGAEAHPRRSLRKVLVEF
;
A
#
# COMPACT_ATOMS: atom_id res chain seq x y z
N MET A 1 -6.75 -22.72 -11.25
CA MET A 1 -6.64 -21.33 -11.74
C MET A 1 -5.17 -21.04 -11.95
N VAL A 2 -4.79 -20.45 -13.08
CA VAL A 2 -3.41 -20.00 -13.35
C VAL A 2 -3.48 -18.56 -13.85
N ASN A 3 -2.52 -17.75 -13.41
CA ASN A 3 -2.40 -16.35 -13.78
C ASN A 3 -1.29 -16.20 -14.83
N PHE A 4 -1.57 -15.47 -15.90
CA PHE A 4 -0.63 -15.16 -16.96
C PHE A 4 -0.44 -13.66 -17.03
N VAL A 5 0.81 -13.17 -16.94
CA VAL A 5 1.12 -11.76 -17.23
C VAL A 5 0.91 -11.53 -18.72
N SER A 6 0.09 -10.53 -19.07
CA SER A 6 -0.42 -10.36 -20.43
C SER A 6 -0.64 -8.88 -20.76
N HIS A 7 -0.12 -8.43 -21.90
CA HIS A 7 -0.47 -7.13 -22.49
C HIS A 7 -1.82 -7.15 -23.23
N ILE A 8 -2.42 -8.34 -23.39
CA ILE A 8 -3.66 -8.60 -24.11
C ILE A 8 -4.83 -8.58 -23.12
N SER A 9 -5.94 -7.92 -23.48
CA SER A 9 -7.17 -7.86 -22.67
C SER A 9 -7.97 -9.17 -22.68
N VAL A 10 -8.94 -9.31 -21.76
CA VAL A 10 -9.91 -10.43 -21.75
C VAL A 10 -10.65 -10.55 -23.09
N ALA A 11 -11.02 -9.42 -23.71
CA ALA A 11 -11.75 -9.40 -24.97
C ALA A 11 -10.89 -9.92 -26.13
N GLU A 12 -9.65 -9.45 -26.24
CA GLU A 12 -8.72 -9.90 -27.28
C GLU A 12 -8.27 -11.36 -27.07
N ALA A 13 -8.07 -11.79 -25.82
CA ALA A 13 -7.82 -13.20 -25.52
C ALA A 13 -9.01 -14.09 -25.92
N ALA A 14 -10.24 -13.64 -25.69
CA ALA A 14 -11.45 -14.34 -26.09
C ALA A 14 -11.62 -14.39 -27.63
N THR A 15 -11.31 -13.31 -28.37
CA THR A 15 -11.37 -13.34 -29.83
C THR A 15 -10.29 -14.21 -30.46
N ILE A 16 -9.08 -14.25 -29.88
CA ILE A 16 -8.02 -15.19 -30.31
C ILE A 16 -8.45 -16.65 -30.11
N ILE A 17 -9.00 -17.01 -28.94
CA ILE A 17 -9.53 -18.36 -28.68
C ILE A 17 -10.64 -18.72 -29.68
N ASN A 18 -11.59 -17.81 -29.92
CA ASN A 18 -12.68 -18.05 -30.86
C ASN A 18 -12.21 -18.17 -32.32
N ALA A 19 -11.18 -17.42 -32.74
CA ALA A 19 -10.57 -17.55 -34.05
C ALA A 19 -9.88 -18.92 -34.24
N ILE A 20 -9.21 -19.44 -33.19
CA ILE A 20 -8.63 -20.79 -33.20
C ILE A 20 -9.75 -21.84 -33.33
N ILE A 21 -10.83 -21.72 -32.58
CA ILE A 21 -11.95 -22.68 -32.64
C ILE A 21 -12.66 -22.62 -34.01
N ALA A 22 -12.80 -21.44 -34.62
CA ALA A 22 -13.35 -21.29 -35.97
C ALA A 22 -12.45 -21.93 -37.06
N THR A 23 -11.12 -21.83 -36.93
CA THR A 23 -10.21 -22.52 -37.88
C THR A 23 -10.19 -24.04 -37.67
N ILE A 24 -10.33 -24.52 -36.44
CA ILE A 24 -10.57 -25.95 -36.14
C ILE A 24 -11.87 -26.42 -36.79
N GLN A 25 -12.97 -25.65 -36.70
CA GLN A 25 -14.24 -25.98 -37.36
C GLN A 25 -14.07 -26.09 -38.88
N GLN A 26 -13.52 -25.05 -39.52
CA GLN A 26 -13.41 -25.05 -40.98
C GLN A 26 -12.50 -26.18 -41.51
N THR A 27 -11.46 -26.54 -40.75
CA THR A 27 -10.52 -27.61 -41.14
C THR A 27 -11.01 -29.01 -40.81
N ILE A 28 -11.82 -29.23 -39.76
CA ILE A 28 -12.35 -30.56 -39.45
C ILE A 28 -13.33 -31.04 -40.52
N GLU A 29 -14.18 -30.14 -41.02
CA GLU A 29 -15.14 -30.41 -42.09
C GLU A 29 -14.41 -30.81 -43.40
N LEU A 30 -13.37 -30.05 -43.78
CA LEU A 30 -12.53 -30.36 -44.93
C LEU A 30 -11.76 -31.70 -44.77
N ALA A 31 -11.19 -31.95 -43.59
CA ALA A 31 -10.44 -33.17 -43.32
C ALA A 31 -11.34 -34.42 -43.30
N LEU A 32 -12.54 -34.32 -42.72
CA LEU A 32 -13.55 -35.39 -42.74
C LEU A 32 -13.94 -35.79 -44.16
N VAL A 33 -14.13 -34.82 -45.08
CA VAL A 33 -14.44 -35.10 -46.49
C VAL A 33 -13.29 -35.84 -47.18
N VAL A 34 -12.03 -35.45 -46.94
CA VAL A 34 -10.85 -36.14 -47.51
C VAL A 34 -10.74 -37.58 -46.98
N VAL A 35 -10.92 -37.79 -45.67
CA VAL A 35 -10.91 -39.14 -45.07
C VAL A 35 -12.06 -39.99 -45.58
N LEU A 36 -13.28 -39.44 -45.69
CA LEU A 36 -14.44 -40.15 -46.24
C LEU A 36 -14.16 -40.64 -47.68
N ILE A 37 -13.66 -39.75 -48.55
CA ILE A 37 -13.31 -40.08 -49.94
C ILE A 37 -12.19 -41.13 -50.03
N TYR A 38 -11.24 -41.16 -49.09
CA TYR A 38 -10.23 -42.21 -49.02
C TYR A 38 -10.79 -43.57 -48.57
N THR A 39 -11.77 -43.59 -47.65
CA THR A 39 -12.38 -44.84 -47.17
C THR A 39 -13.37 -45.49 -48.13
N LEU A 40 -13.72 -44.80 -49.22
CA LEU A 40 -14.67 -45.29 -50.22
C LEU A 40 -14.05 -46.30 -51.18
N HIS A 41 -14.81 -47.37 -51.49
CA HIS A 41 -14.40 -48.37 -52.46
C HIS A 41 -14.83 -47.97 -53.88
N ASN A 42 -14.21 -48.54 -54.92
CA ASN A 42 -14.53 -48.22 -56.32
C ASN A 42 -15.90 -48.77 -56.79
N VAL A 43 -16.62 -49.53 -55.95
CA VAL A 43 -17.98 -50.02 -56.24
C VAL A 43 -18.79 -49.95 -54.95
N ASN A 44 -19.84 -49.12 -54.92
CA ASN A 44 -20.74 -48.97 -53.77
C ASN A 44 -22.20 -49.00 -54.24
N SER A 45 -23.12 -49.41 -53.37
CA SER A 45 -24.56 -49.35 -53.65
C SER A 45 -25.06 -47.91 -53.77
N ALA A 46 -26.16 -47.70 -54.50
CA ALA A 46 -26.82 -46.39 -54.61
C ALA A 46 -27.19 -45.77 -53.24
N LEU A 47 -27.46 -46.63 -52.24
CA LEU A 47 -27.71 -46.25 -50.85
C LEU A 47 -26.49 -45.63 -50.14
N SER A 48 -25.27 -45.92 -50.61
CA SER A 48 -24.05 -45.26 -50.10
C SER A 48 -23.91 -43.85 -50.69
N TRP A 49 -24.28 -43.67 -51.96
CA TRP A 49 -24.22 -42.37 -52.63
C TRP A 49 -25.19 -41.35 -52.04
N SER A 50 -26.41 -41.74 -51.65
CA SER A 50 -27.34 -40.82 -50.97
C SER A 50 -26.84 -40.35 -49.60
N VAL A 51 -26.14 -41.20 -48.84
CA VAL A 51 -25.48 -40.81 -47.58
C VAL A 51 -24.31 -39.84 -47.83
N ILE A 52 -23.53 -40.06 -48.90
CA ILE A 52 -22.47 -39.12 -49.32
C ILE A 52 -23.08 -37.77 -49.70
N THR A 53 -24.13 -37.73 -50.52
CA THR A 53 -24.84 -36.49 -50.86
C THR A 53 -25.39 -35.77 -49.63
N ARG A 54 -25.92 -36.50 -48.63
CA ARG A 54 -26.36 -35.95 -47.34
C ARG A 54 -25.19 -35.31 -46.55
N SER A 55 -24.00 -35.90 -46.60
CA SER A 55 -22.80 -35.33 -45.96
C SER A 55 -22.23 -34.10 -46.69
N ILE A 56 -22.43 -34.00 -48.01
CA ILE A 56 -21.96 -32.88 -48.84
C ILE A 56 -22.91 -31.67 -48.81
N HIS A 57 -24.22 -31.89 -48.56
CA HIS A 57 -25.22 -30.83 -48.43
C HIS A 57 -25.50 -30.44 -46.96
N SER A 58 -24.46 -30.34 -46.14
CA SER A 58 -24.55 -30.16 -44.69
C SER A 58 -25.19 -28.82 -44.25
N SER A 59 -26.47 -28.85 -43.92
CA SER A 59 -27.14 -27.84 -43.10
C SER A 59 -28.16 -28.50 -42.15
N LEU A 60 -28.48 -27.86 -41.03
CA LEU A 60 -29.28 -28.44 -39.93
C LEU A 60 -30.79 -28.61 -40.23
N TRP A 61 -31.27 -28.13 -41.38
CA TRP A 61 -32.69 -28.07 -41.73
C TRP A 61 -33.42 -29.43 -41.79
N PRO A 62 -32.89 -30.51 -42.41
CA PRO A 62 -33.62 -31.78 -42.52
C PRO A 62 -33.93 -32.42 -41.16
N THR A 63 -32.96 -32.37 -40.25
CA THR A 63 -33.09 -32.86 -38.87
C THR A 63 -34.03 -32.04 -38.01
N LEU A 64 -34.12 -30.72 -38.24
CA LEU A 64 -35.03 -29.85 -37.48
C LEU A 64 -36.48 -30.02 -37.95
N LEU A 65 -36.71 -30.30 -39.24
CA LEU A 65 -38.03 -30.41 -39.85
C LEU A 65 -38.62 -31.83 -39.87
N HIS A 66 -37.93 -32.85 -39.34
CA HIS A 66 -38.36 -34.26 -39.36
C HIS A 66 -38.68 -34.82 -40.77
N ALA A 67 -38.09 -34.24 -41.81
CA ALA A 67 -38.36 -34.58 -43.21
C ALA A 67 -37.30 -35.53 -43.80
N ASP A 68 -37.07 -36.68 -43.15
CA ASP A 68 -36.06 -37.67 -43.54
C ASP A 68 -36.68 -38.83 -44.33
N SER A 69 -36.42 -38.91 -45.63
CA SER A 69 -37.02 -39.87 -46.58
C SER A 69 -36.17 -41.12 -46.82
N SER A 70 -35.65 -41.74 -45.76
CA SER A 70 -34.92 -43.02 -45.85
C SER A 70 -34.98 -43.85 -44.56
N SER A 71 -35.32 -45.14 -44.67
CA SER A 71 -35.30 -46.08 -43.54
C SER A 71 -33.89 -46.61 -43.25
N SER A 72 -33.56 -46.78 -41.97
CA SER A 72 -32.19 -46.95 -41.46
C SER A 72 -31.72 -48.40 -41.33
N MET A 73 -31.94 -49.24 -42.35
CA MET A 73 -31.47 -50.65 -42.36
C MET A 73 -30.39 -50.90 -43.42
N ASN A 74 -29.30 -51.56 -43.01
CA ASN A 74 -28.13 -51.95 -43.83
C ASN A 74 -27.35 -50.82 -44.52
N SER A 75 -26.62 -50.02 -43.73
CA SER A 75 -25.51 -49.18 -44.22
C SER A 75 -24.15 -49.71 -43.77
N ASN A 76 -23.06 -49.35 -44.47
CA ASN A 76 -21.70 -49.77 -44.10
C ASN A 76 -21.23 -49.05 -42.83
N PHE A 77 -20.88 -49.83 -41.79
CA PHE A 77 -20.47 -49.33 -40.47
C PHE A 77 -19.42 -48.20 -40.52
N ARG A 78 -18.45 -48.26 -41.45
CA ARG A 78 -17.40 -47.23 -41.58
C ARG A 78 -17.98 -45.86 -41.97
N VAL A 79 -18.97 -45.83 -42.86
CA VAL A 79 -19.61 -44.58 -43.32
C VAL A 79 -20.54 -44.02 -42.25
N SER A 80 -21.31 -44.90 -41.58
CA SER A 80 -22.13 -44.52 -40.43
C SER A 80 -21.30 -43.92 -39.30
N PHE A 81 -20.16 -44.53 -38.96
CA PHE A 81 -19.24 -44.05 -37.94
C PHE A 81 -18.71 -42.64 -38.24
N ILE A 82 -18.24 -42.39 -39.48
CA ILE A 82 -17.77 -41.05 -39.90
C ILE A 82 -18.88 -40.00 -39.79
N SER A 83 -20.12 -40.33 -40.17
CA SER A 83 -21.27 -39.42 -40.06
C SER A 83 -21.60 -39.08 -38.60
N VAL A 84 -21.55 -40.05 -37.68
CA VAL A 84 -21.80 -39.84 -36.25
C VAL A 84 -20.68 -39.02 -35.60
N VAL A 85 -19.41 -39.32 -35.92
CA VAL A 85 -18.25 -38.54 -35.46
C VAL A 85 -18.31 -37.09 -35.96
N GLY A 86 -18.71 -36.87 -37.21
CA GLY A 86 -18.94 -35.53 -37.77
C GLY A 86 -19.94 -34.72 -36.94
N PHE A 87 -21.15 -35.27 -36.73
CA PHE A 87 -22.19 -34.60 -35.94
C PHE A 87 -21.77 -34.37 -34.46
N ALA A 88 -21.13 -35.35 -33.83
CA ALA A 88 -20.61 -35.19 -32.48
C ALA A 88 -19.54 -34.08 -32.40
N SER A 89 -18.67 -33.98 -33.41
CA SER A 89 -17.62 -32.96 -33.44
C SER A 89 -18.15 -31.53 -33.61
N THR A 90 -19.16 -31.31 -34.45
CA THR A 90 -19.73 -29.96 -34.64
C THR A 90 -20.49 -29.48 -33.41
N VAL A 91 -21.26 -30.36 -32.75
CA VAL A 91 -21.90 -30.06 -31.46
C VAL A 91 -20.86 -29.72 -30.39
N LEU A 92 -19.77 -30.49 -30.29
CA LEU A 92 -18.72 -30.27 -29.30
C LEU A 92 -17.93 -28.97 -29.58
N ILE A 93 -17.72 -28.61 -30.85
CA ILE A 93 -17.12 -27.33 -31.27
C ILE A 93 -18.02 -26.13 -30.91
N ILE A 94 -19.33 -26.22 -31.11
CA ILE A 94 -20.30 -25.18 -30.70
C ILE A 94 -20.30 -25.01 -29.17
N ILE A 95 -20.21 -26.11 -28.42
CA ILE A 95 -20.09 -26.06 -26.96
C ILE A 95 -18.73 -25.43 -26.56
N ALA A 96 -17.65 -25.73 -27.28
CA ALA A 96 -16.33 -25.18 -27.01
C ALA A 96 -16.23 -23.67 -27.27
N SER A 97 -16.80 -23.14 -28.37
CA SER A 97 -16.76 -21.70 -28.68
C SER A 97 -17.55 -20.85 -27.69
N VAL A 98 -18.61 -21.41 -27.08
CA VAL A 98 -19.37 -20.72 -26.02
C VAL A 98 -18.71 -20.86 -24.65
N ILE A 99 -18.28 -22.07 -24.26
CA ILE A 99 -17.82 -22.34 -22.88
C ILE A 99 -16.37 -21.90 -22.65
N THR A 100 -15.48 -22.05 -23.62
CA THR A 100 -14.04 -21.86 -23.36
C THR A 100 -13.60 -20.41 -23.12
N PRO A 101 -14.24 -19.36 -23.70
CA PRO A 101 -13.95 -17.98 -23.35
C PRO A 101 -14.43 -17.59 -21.94
N LEU A 102 -15.49 -18.22 -21.41
CA LEU A 102 -16.04 -17.93 -20.07
C LEU A 102 -15.07 -18.27 -18.92
N GLY A 103 -13.98 -19.00 -19.21
CA GLY A 103 -12.89 -19.25 -18.26
C GLY A 103 -11.93 -18.06 -18.05
N LEU A 104 -11.93 -17.07 -18.95
CA LEU A 104 -11.08 -15.86 -18.84
C LEU A 104 -11.64 -14.87 -17.84
N ARG A 105 -10.79 -14.37 -16.94
CA ARG A 105 -11.09 -13.26 -16.03
C ARG A 105 -9.88 -12.35 -15.87
N ASN A 106 -10.11 -11.09 -15.51
CA ASN A 106 -9.05 -10.25 -14.95
C ASN A 106 -8.52 -10.96 -13.69
N GLY A 107 -7.23 -11.26 -13.67
CA GLY A 107 -6.53 -11.77 -12.49
C GLY A 107 -6.14 -10.64 -11.54
N PRO A 108 -5.46 -10.96 -10.42
CA PRO A 108 -4.86 -9.94 -9.57
C PRO A 108 -3.82 -9.12 -10.35
N ILE A 109 -3.58 -7.89 -9.91
CA ILE A 109 -2.42 -7.11 -10.36
C ILE A 109 -1.16 -7.82 -9.85
N ILE A 110 -0.15 -7.99 -10.72
CA ILE A 110 1.12 -8.63 -10.36
C ILE A 110 2.26 -7.65 -10.65
N PRO A 111 3.19 -7.41 -9.71
CA PRO A 111 4.38 -6.60 -9.98
C PRO A 111 5.29 -7.32 -10.99
N SER A 112 5.73 -6.62 -12.03
CA SER A 112 6.67 -7.17 -13.01
C SER A 112 8.10 -7.25 -12.46
N ALA A 113 9.01 -7.89 -13.22
CA ALA A 113 10.44 -7.77 -12.94
C ALA A 113 10.86 -6.30 -12.84
N SER A 114 11.73 -5.99 -11.87
CA SER A 114 12.16 -4.61 -11.61
C SER A 114 12.92 -4.03 -12.80
N ARG A 115 12.61 -2.77 -13.14
CA ARG A 115 13.20 -2.02 -14.24
C ARG A 115 13.58 -0.62 -13.77
N THR A 116 14.73 -0.11 -14.21
CA THR A 116 15.07 1.29 -14.05
C THR A 116 14.05 2.17 -14.78
N MET A 117 13.44 3.10 -14.07
CA MET A 117 12.49 4.08 -14.60
C MET A 117 12.83 5.47 -14.05
N ASP A 118 12.52 6.49 -14.84
CA ASP A 118 12.69 7.89 -14.44
C ASP A 118 11.71 8.23 -13.29
N ALA A 119 12.22 8.99 -12.32
CA ALA A 119 11.48 9.44 -11.15
C ALA A 119 11.37 10.97 -11.14
N ALA A 120 10.25 11.47 -10.66
CA ALA A 120 9.95 12.89 -10.55
C ALA A 120 9.53 13.24 -9.12
N TYR A 121 9.86 14.47 -8.69
CA TYR A 121 9.36 15.03 -7.45
C TYR A 121 7.84 15.19 -7.50
N MET A 122 7.12 14.69 -6.48
CA MET A 122 5.69 14.89 -6.31
C MET A 122 5.41 15.88 -5.16
N PRO A 123 4.89 17.09 -5.44
CA PRO A 123 4.59 18.07 -4.40
C PRO A 123 3.49 17.58 -3.47
N ASP A 124 3.65 17.80 -2.17
CA ASP A 124 2.60 17.61 -1.19
C ASP A 124 1.54 18.74 -1.29
N THR A 125 0.27 18.36 -1.25
CA THR A 125 -0.89 19.26 -1.26
C THR A 125 -1.55 19.38 0.12
N SER A 126 -1.02 18.71 1.14
CA SER A 126 -1.45 18.80 2.53
C SER A 126 -1.14 20.17 3.16
N PRO A 127 -1.73 20.49 4.34
CA PRO A 127 -1.42 21.73 5.06
C PRO A 127 0.06 21.91 5.39
N ILE A 128 0.77 20.82 5.71
CA ILE A 128 2.21 20.85 6.01
C ILE A 128 3.06 21.05 4.74
N GLY A 129 2.62 20.53 3.58
CA GLY A 129 3.19 20.86 2.27
C GLY A 129 3.03 22.34 1.92
N LEU A 130 1.80 22.85 2.02
CA LEU A 130 1.47 24.26 1.73
C LEU A 130 2.22 25.27 2.63
N ALA A 131 2.59 24.87 3.86
CA ALA A 131 3.35 25.69 4.79
C ALA A 131 4.89 25.51 4.70
N THR A 132 5.38 24.53 3.92
CA THR A 132 6.82 24.30 3.75
C THR A 132 7.43 25.37 2.83
N SER A 133 8.52 26.01 3.26
CA SER A 133 9.10 27.15 2.53
C SER A 133 9.79 26.70 1.21
N PRO A 134 9.81 27.55 0.16
CA PRO A 134 10.63 27.31 -1.05
C PRO A 134 12.12 27.09 -0.74
N ARG A 135 12.80 26.28 -1.54
CA ARG A 135 14.17 25.78 -1.27
C ARG A 135 15.30 26.61 -1.88
N ASP A 136 14.97 27.48 -2.83
CA ASP A 136 15.86 28.28 -3.67
C ASP A 136 16.66 29.35 -2.94
N HIS A 137 16.32 29.66 -1.67
CA HIS A 137 17.01 30.62 -0.82
C HIS A 137 17.52 30.00 0.50
N PHE A 138 17.60 28.67 0.59
CA PHE A 138 18.11 28.00 1.79
C PHE A 138 19.65 28.06 1.85
N THR A 139 20.22 28.52 2.96
CA THR A 139 21.67 28.58 3.17
C THR A 139 22.10 27.80 4.42
N TYR A 140 22.86 26.72 4.21
CA TYR A 140 23.63 26.09 5.27
C TYR A 140 24.67 27.08 5.83
N GLY A 141 24.90 27.00 7.12
CA GLY A 141 25.87 27.80 7.84
C GLY A 141 26.34 27.06 9.08
N ARG A 142 27.24 27.68 9.84
CA ARG A 142 27.72 27.18 11.13
C ARG A 142 28.08 28.34 12.03
N ILE A 143 27.97 28.14 13.34
CA ILE A 143 28.45 29.09 14.35
C ILE A 143 29.26 28.28 15.36
N CYS A 144 30.40 28.82 15.79
CA CYS A 144 31.23 28.18 16.81
C CYS A 144 31.66 29.20 17.87
N GLY A 145 31.64 28.77 19.14
CA GLY A 145 31.88 29.56 20.33
C GLY A 145 30.58 30.07 20.94
N ALA A 146 30.38 29.84 22.24
CA ALA A 146 29.17 30.27 22.96
C ALA A 146 29.17 31.77 23.28
N PHE A 147 30.33 32.31 23.70
CA PHE A 147 30.46 33.69 24.20
C PHE A 147 31.34 34.60 23.34
N SER A 148 32.24 34.03 22.53
CA SER A 148 33.04 34.73 21.53
C SER A 148 33.25 33.84 20.30
N PRO A 149 33.44 34.40 19.09
CA PRO A 149 33.65 33.60 17.88
C PRO A 149 34.96 32.81 17.98
N VAL A 150 34.90 31.49 17.77
CA VAL A 150 36.09 30.63 17.64
C VAL A 150 36.13 29.97 16.26
N PRO A 151 37.33 29.59 15.74
CA PRO A 151 37.41 28.91 14.46
C PRO A 151 36.68 27.57 14.48
N CYS A 152 35.65 27.43 13.64
CA CYS A 152 35.02 26.14 13.41
C CYS A 152 36.01 25.13 12.80
N PRO A 153 35.81 23.82 13.03
CA PRO A 153 36.61 22.76 12.42
C PRO A 153 36.74 22.94 10.90
N GLY A 154 37.96 22.72 10.39
CA GLY A 154 38.32 22.90 8.99
C GLY A 154 38.59 24.35 8.54
N ASN A 155 38.15 25.38 9.27
CA ASN A 155 38.36 26.80 8.90
C ASN A 155 39.72 27.39 9.34
N GLY A 156 40.63 26.54 9.86
CA GLY A 156 41.96 26.94 10.31
C GLY A 156 41.88 27.93 11.47
N ASN A 157 42.50 29.11 11.32
CA ASN A 157 42.50 30.16 12.34
C ASN A 157 41.37 31.21 12.15
N ASN A 158 40.47 31.03 11.17
CA ASN A 158 39.43 32.01 10.89
C ASN A 158 38.16 31.76 11.73
N GLY A 159 38.05 32.45 12.87
CA GLY A 159 36.84 32.47 13.71
C GLY A 159 35.74 33.42 13.22
N ASN A 160 36.02 34.30 12.25
CA ASN A 160 35.09 35.35 11.83
C ASN A 160 34.27 34.95 10.59
N THR A 161 33.80 33.71 10.53
CA THR A 161 33.04 33.19 9.37
C THR A 161 32.03 32.12 9.79
N SER A 162 30.84 32.20 9.20
CA SER A 162 29.80 31.16 9.31
C SER A 162 29.81 30.15 8.16
N ALA A 163 30.75 30.27 7.22
CA ALA A 163 30.87 29.35 6.09
C ALA A 163 31.47 28.01 6.55
N ILE A 164 30.88 26.91 6.10
CA ILE A 164 31.37 25.55 6.38
C ILE A 164 32.63 25.28 5.54
N ALA A 165 33.64 24.65 6.16
CA ALA A 165 34.89 24.33 5.50
C ALA A 165 34.67 23.42 4.26
N PRO A 166 35.21 23.75 3.07
CA PRO A 166 35.00 22.95 1.86
C PRO A 166 35.47 21.49 1.95
N SER A 167 36.47 21.20 2.79
CA SER A 167 36.92 19.84 3.11
C SER A 167 35.84 19.04 3.85
N ILE A 168 35.33 19.59 4.95
CA ILE A 168 34.26 19.00 5.78
C ILE A 168 32.98 18.79 4.95
N MET A 169 32.59 19.80 4.16
CA MET A 169 31.46 19.70 3.24
C MET A 169 31.64 18.50 2.29
N LYS A 170 32.80 18.40 1.61
CA LYS A 170 33.09 17.30 0.67
C LYS A 170 33.03 15.91 1.30
N ILE A 171 33.44 15.76 2.57
CA ILE A 171 33.38 14.49 3.30
C ILE A 171 31.92 14.09 3.54
N PHE A 172 31.12 14.97 4.13
CA PHE A 172 29.73 14.65 4.50
C PHE A 172 28.75 14.69 3.32
N THR A 173 29.08 15.33 2.20
CA THR A 173 28.32 15.18 0.93
C THR A 173 28.85 14.04 0.05
N SER A 174 29.63 13.09 0.60
CA SER A 174 30.06 11.89 -0.14
C SER A 174 28.98 10.82 -0.26
N THR A 175 27.90 10.93 0.52
CA THR A 175 26.65 10.16 0.40
C THR A 175 25.45 11.09 0.63
N ASN A 176 24.24 10.64 0.33
CA ASN A 176 23.00 11.36 0.65
C ASN A 176 22.53 11.11 2.11
N HIS A 177 23.32 10.42 2.93
CA HIS A 177 22.94 9.92 4.26
C HIS A 177 23.69 10.63 5.39
N SER A 178 23.73 11.96 5.35
CA SER A 178 24.39 12.81 6.35
C SER A 178 23.54 14.00 6.79
N VAL A 179 24.09 14.82 7.69
CA VAL A 179 23.52 16.12 8.08
C VAL A 179 23.07 17.02 6.93
N PHE A 180 23.67 16.92 5.73
CA PHE A 180 23.31 17.74 4.56
C PHE A 180 22.10 17.24 3.75
N ASN A 181 21.49 16.13 4.17
CA ASN A 181 20.15 15.73 3.75
C ASN A 181 19.06 16.57 4.46
N MET A 182 19.30 17.00 5.71
CA MET A 182 18.32 17.73 6.53
C MET A 182 18.27 19.23 6.19
N GLN A 183 17.07 19.78 6.05
CA GLN A 183 16.79 21.21 5.99
C GLN A 183 15.65 21.64 6.92
N PHE A 184 15.61 22.92 7.29
CA PHE A 184 14.47 23.50 8.01
C PHE A 184 13.22 23.52 7.12
N ARG A 185 12.10 22.98 7.62
CA ARG A 185 10.80 23.01 6.91
C ARG A 185 10.33 24.44 6.67
N THR A 186 10.25 25.22 7.74
CA THR A 186 9.96 26.65 7.75
C THR A 186 11.21 27.43 8.11
N TYR A 187 11.64 28.36 7.24
CA TYR A 187 12.81 29.19 7.49
C TYR A 187 12.68 30.60 6.93
N TYR A 188 13.49 31.51 7.47
CA TYR A 188 13.70 32.85 6.95
C TYR A 188 15.20 33.19 6.91
N GLN A 189 15.61 34.11 6.04
CA GLN A 189 16.96 34.67 6.06
C GLN A 189 17.04 35.73 7.17
N GLY A 190 18.05 35.64 8.03
CA GLY A 190 18.24 36.58 9.14
C GLY A 190 19.64 36.49 9.75
N THR A 191 19.89 37.30 10.78
CA THR A 191 21.15 37.26 11.53
C THR A 191 21.13 36.18 12.61
N GLY A 192 22.19 35.36 12.63
CA GLY A 192 22.49 34.35 13.64
C GLY A 192 23.81 34.63 14.35
N GLY A 193 23.85 34.40 15.67
CA GLY A 193 25.04 34.59 16.51
C GLY A 193 25.69 35.95 16.32
N TYR A 194 26.96 35.96 15.90
CA TYR A 194 27.82 37.14 15.74
C TYR A 194 27.50 37.97 14.48
N ASN A 195 26.21 38.25 14.24
CA ASN A 195 25.67 39.01 13.10
C ASN A 195 25.92 38.38 11.71
N TYR A 196 26.06 37.07 11.62
CA TYR A 196 26.19 36.36 10.33
C TYR A 196 24.82 36.15 9.68
N SER A 197 24.70 36.43 8.37
CA SER A 197 23.45 36.21 7.62
C SER A 197 23.31 34.75 7.18
N MET A 198 22.23 34.07 7.56
CA MET A 198 21.93 32.69 7.16
C MET A 198 20.45 32.31 7.36
N SER A 199 20.05 31.14 6.86
CA SER A 199 18.74 30.55 7.16
C SER A 199 18.58 30.27 8.65
N ARG A 200 17.53 30.80 9.27
CA ARG A 200 17.09 30.47 10.62
C ARG A 200 15.81 29.63 10.57
N SER A 201 15.75 28.59 11.41
CA SER A 201 14.52 27.83 11.62
C SER A 201 13.41 28.72 12.19
N GLN A 202 12.18 28.43 11.82
CA GLN A 202 10.99 28.88 12.52
C GLN A 202 10.25 27.66 13.08
N LEU A 203 10.33 27.46 14.40
CA LEU A 203 9.74 26.34 15.14
C LEU A 203 8.24 26.55 15.38
N ASN A 204 7.46 26.50 14.30
CA ASN A 204 6.00 26.43 14.37
C ASN A 204 5.56 24.96 14.39
N MET A 205 4.45 24.65 15.07
CA MET A 205 3.66 23.48 14.68
C MET A 205 2.79 23.86 13.48
N LEU A 206 2.74 22.98 12.48
CA LEU A 206 1.95 23.18 11.25
C LEU A 206 0.74 22.25 11.24
N GLN A 207 0.94 20.99 11.65
CA GLN A 207 -0.10 19.99 11.82
C GLN A 207 0.37 18.93 12.82
N SER A 208 -0.43 18.63 13.84
CA SER A 208 -0.13 17.51 14.75
C SER A 208 -0.60 16.18 14.14
N PHE A 209 0.30 15.20 14.15
CA PHE A 209 0.08 13.84 13.66
C PHE A 209 0.07 12.80 14.78
N VAL A 210 0.36 13.18 16.04
CA VAL A 210 0.48 12.27 17.19
C VAL A 210 -0.73 11.33 17.44
N LEU A 211 -1.92 11.70 16.95
CA LEU A 211 -3.13 10.87 17.00
C LEU A 211 -3.21 9.77 15.92
N ARG A 212 -2.28 9.74 14.97
CA ARG A 212 -2.17 8.68 13.95
C ARG A 212 -1.45 7.46 14.51
N ASP A 213 -1.73 6.30 13.91
CA ASP A 213 -1.16 4.99 14.25
C ASP A 213 -0.65 4.27 12.97
N ASP A 214 -0.20 5.04 11.96
CA ASP A 214 0.22 4.55 10.64
C ASP A 214 1.54 5.19 10.15
N ILE A 215 2.10 4.61 9.08
CA ILE A 215 3.30 5.13 8.38
C ILE A 215 2.85 5.87 7.12
N PHE A 216 3.28 7.10 6.95
CA PHE A 216 2.86 7.97 5.84
C PHE A 216 3.97 8.93 5.39
N ALA A 217 3.79 9.55 4.23
CA ALA A 217 4.67 10.62 3.73
C ALA A 217 3.99 12.00 3.83
N VAL A 218 4.77 13.02 4.15
CA VAL A 218 4.43 14.46 4.11
C VAL A 218 5.68 15.24 3.71
N GLU A 219 5.52 16.38 3.04
CA GLU A 219 6.60 17.09 2.31
C GLU A 219 8.01 16.90 2.89
N GLY A 220 8.89 16.23 2.14
CA GLY A 220 10.28 15.98 2.52
C GLY A 220 10.56 14.84 3.52
N VAL A 221 9.57 14.18 4.12
CA VAL A 221 9.78 13.08 5.09
C VAL A 221 8.78 11.92 4.98
N VAL A 222 9.25 10.73 5.32
CA VAL A 222 8.40 9.60 5.71
C VAL A 222 8.33 9.57 7.23
N ALA A 223 7.14 9.57 7.81
CA ALA A 223 6.93 9.53 9.26
C ALA A 223 6.30 8.20 9.68
N ASP A 224 6.79 7.65 10.79
CA ASP A 224 6.24 6.47 11.46
C ASP A 224 5.69 6.90 12.83
N PHE A 225 4.40 6.66 13.07
CA PHE A 225 3.72 6.87 14.36
C PHE A 225 3.21 5.56 14.99
N THR A 226 3.75 4.42 14.54
CA THR A 226 3.43 3.09 15.07
C THR A 226 4.28 2.75 16.31
N MET A 227 4.40 1.46 16.66
CA MET A 227 5.18 0.99 17.81
C MET A 227 6.66 1.37 17.79
N ASN A 228 7.24 1.58 16.61
CA ASN A 228 8.59 2.12 16.45
C ASN A 228 8.45 3.47 15.74
N PRO A 229 8.31 4.60 16.44
CA PRO A 229 8.14 5.88 15.77
C PRO A 229 9.49 6.41 15.24
N GLY A 230 9.45 7.42 14.36
CA GLY A 230 10.64 8.08 13.82
C GLY A 230 10.42 8.68 12.43
N ILE A 231 11.46 9.27 11.83
CA ILE A 231 11.39 9.88 10.49
C ILE A 231 12.49 9.39 9.54
N GLY A 232 12.12 9.20 8.27
CA GLY A 232 13.04 9.02 7.14
C GLY A 232 13.10 10.28 6.28
N LEU A 233 14.30 10.71 5.90
CA LEU A 233 14.50 11.91 5.09
C LEU A 233 14.38 11.61 3.59
N TRP A 234 13.39 12.21 2.90
CA TRP A 234 13.07 11.88 1.50
C TRP A 234 12.42 13.03 0.72
N ASN A 235 13.07 13.48 -0.35
CA ASN A 235 12.54 14.55 -1.22
C ASN A 235 11.60 14.01 -2.31
N HIS A 236 10.56 13.29 -1.88
CA HIS A 236 9.32 13.04 -2.64
C HIS A 236 9.47 12.49 -4.09
N THR A 237 10.54 11.74 -4.37
CA THR A 237 10.83 11.20 -5.70
C THR A 237 10.03 9.93 -5.99
N MET A 238 9.03 10.04 -6.86
CA MET A 238 8.13 8.95 -7.25
C MET A 238 8.31 8.55 -8.72
N PRO A 239 8.20 7.25 -9.06
CA PRO A 239 8.32 6.79 -10.44
C PRO A 239 7.06 7.07 -11.27
N MET A 240 7.24 7.43 -12.54
CA MET A 240 6.12 7.70 -13.45
C MET A 240 5.46 6.41 -13.95
N VAL A 241 4.46 5.89 -13.20
CA VAL A 241 3.74 4.64 -13.53
C VAL A 241 2.22 4.79 -13.38
N GLU A 242 1.48 4.77 -14.50
CA GLU A 242 0.02 4.97 -14.56
C GLU A 242 -0.82 3.99 -13.71
N ARG A 243 -0.31 2.78 -13.48
CA ARG A 243 -1.02 1.68 -12.81
C ARG A 243 -0.48 1.41 -11.40
N GLY A 244 0.45 2.25 -10.95
CA GLY A 244 1.27 2.02 -9.78
C GLY A 244 2.33 0.94 -9.99
N GLY A 245 2.94 0.51 -8.89
CA GLY A 245 4.04 -0.42 -8.85
C GLY A 245 4.71 -0.40 -7.49
N VAL A 246 5.76 -1.20 -7.34
CA VAL A 246 6.55 -1.31 -6.11
C VAL A 246 7.97 -0.85 -6.41
N TRP A 247 8.55 0.01 -5.58
CA TRP A 247 9.98 0.35 -5.62
C TRP A 247 10.54 0.39 -4.20
N SER A 248 11.87 0.43 -4.09
CA SER A 248 12.53 0.60 -2.80
C SER A 248 13.65 1.63 -2.86
N HIS A 249 13.87 2.34 -1.76
CA HIS A 249 14.88 3.39 -1.62
C HIS A 249 15.47 3.33 -0.20
N GLU A 250 16.80 3.46 -0.09
CA GLU A 250 17.51 3.48 1.18
C GLU A 250 17.58 4.91 1.71
N MET A 251 17.21 5.13 2.97
CA MET A 251 17.14 6.47 3.58
C MET A 251 17.89 6.53 4.89
N LEU A 252 18.35 7.74 5.23
CA LEU A 252 18.72 8.08 6.60
C LEU A 252 17.45 8.21 7.46
N TRP A 253 17.30 7.31 8.43
CA TRP A 253 16.28 7.36 9.47
C TRP A 253 16.83 8.01 10.75
N LEU A 254 15.99 8.81 11.40
CA LEU A 254 16.18 9.29 12.77
C LEU A 254 15.11 8.63 13.64
N GLU A 255 15.55 7.94 14.70
CA GLU A 255 14.66 7.20 15.60
C GLU A 255 14.86 7.70 17.04
N PRO A 256 13.79 8.10 17.74
CA PRO A 256 13.82 8.42 19.15
C PRO A 256 13.95 7.13 19.98
N VAL A 257 14.95 7.07 20.86
CA VAL A 257 15.15 5.96 21.79
C VAL A 257 15.06 6.49 23.20
N THR A 258 13.90 6.30 23.83
CA THR A 258 13.65 6.64 25.24
C THR A 258 13.64 5.37 26.10
N SER A 259 14.14 5.48 27.32
CA SER A 259 13.84 4.57 28.42
C SER A 259 13.28 5.36 29.61
N CYS A 260 12.32 4.78 30.33
CA CYS A 260 11.69 5.42 31.49
C CYS A 260 11.60 4.44 32.66
N VAL A 261 11.85 4.93 33.87
CA VAL A 261 11.79 4.20 35.13
C VAL A 261 10.76 4.85 36.03
N ASN A 262 9.78 4.07 36.51
CA ASN A 262 8.81 4.56 37.50
C ASN A 262 9.54 4.86 38.82
N THR A 263 9.41 6.09 39.32
CA THR A 263 10.02 6.53 40.59
C THR A 263 9.40 5.84 41.81
N ASN A 264 8.24 5.20 41.65
CA ASN A 264 7.36 4.73 42.72
C ASN A 264 6.89 5.87 43.64
N LEU A 265 6.69 7.05 43.07
CA LEU A 265 5.99 8.19 43.66
C LEU A 265 4.75 8.53 42.81
N THR A 266 3.64 8.89 43.45
CA THR A 266 2.44 9.37 42.75
C THR A 266 2.01 10.74 43.24
N ILE A 267 1.46 11.54 42.34
CA ILE A 267 0.69 12.74 42.68
C ILE A 267 -0.76 12.32 42.83
N ASP A 268 -1.23 12.24 44.08
CA ASP A 268 -2.61 11.91 44.42
C ASP A 268 -3.39 13.20 44.67
N TYR A 269 -4.59 13.34 44.09
CA TYR A 269 -5.39 14.56 44.23
C TYR A 269 -6.89 14.33 44.04
N LYS A 270 -7.70 15.33 44.40
CA LYS A 270 -9.15 15.32 44.26
C LYS A 270 -9.63 16.58 43.55
N LEU A 271 -10.48 16.43 42.53
CA LEU A 271 -11.16 17.54 41.88
C LEU A 271 -12.41 17.92 42.68
N THR A 272 -12.53 19.19 43.07
CA THR A 272 -13.72 19.74 43.72
C THR A 272 -14.24 20.93 42.93
N ASN A 273 -15.50 20.84 42.49
CA ASN A 273 -16.10 21.87 41.65
C ASN A 273 -16.95 22.78 42.53
N ASN A 274 -16.55 24.04 42.63
CA ASN A 274 -17.42 25.11 43.09
C ASN A 274 -18.12 25.73 41.86
N ALA A 275 -19.28 26.37 42.04
CA ALA A 275 -20.15 26.84 40.96
C ALA A 275 -19.56 27.90 39.98
N ILE A 276 -18.28 28.24 40.12
CA ILE A 276 -17.53 29.21 39.29
C ILE A 276 -16.13 28.66 38.91
N THR A 277 -15.57 27.71 39.67
CA THR A 277 -14.18 27.24 39.51
C THR A 277 -13.98 25.77 39.88
N THR A 278 -13.22 25.05 39.06
CA THR A 278 -12.55 23.78 39.42
C THR A 278 -11.41 24.06 40.41
N SER A 279 -11.46 23.50 41.62
CA SER A 279 -10.38 23.50 42.60
C SER A 279 -9.77 22.10 42.76
N ILE A 280 -8.50 22.04 43.17
CA ILE A 280 -7.79 20.80 43.47
C ILE A 280 -7.56 20.73 44.98
N ASP A 281 -8.25 19.79 45.62
CA ASP A 281 -8.11 19.49 47.04
C ASP A 281 -7.21 18.26 47.27
N ASN A 282 -6.64 18.16 48.48
CA ASN A 282 -5.81 17.04 48.91
C ASN A 282 -4.66 16.72 47.93
N TYR A 283 -4.05 17.75 47.34
CA TYR A 283 -2.90 17.63 46.44
C TYR A 283 -1.67 17.14 47.22
N ASN A 284 -1.31 15.86 47.06
CA ASN A 284 -0.27 15.18 47.84
C ASN A 284 0.70 14.42 46.94
N LEU A 285 1.98 14.43 47.30
CA LEU A 285 2.95 13.44 46.84
C LEU A 285 2.85 12.20 47.74
N THR A 286 2.66 11.01 47.17
CA THR A 286 2.54 9.75 47.91
C THR A 286 3.70 8.81 47.58
N ASP A 287 4.42 8.36 48.62
CA ASP A 287 5.45 7.33 48.50
C ASP A 287 4.79 5.96 48.27
N ARG A 288 4.93 5.39 47.07
CA ARG A 288 4.49 4.02 46.75
C ARG A 288 5.61 2.99 46.94
N GLY A 289 6.77 3.41 47.43
CA GLY A 289 7.99 2.60 47.57
C GLY A 289 9.26 3.36 47.17
N GLY A 290 9.12 4.49 46.46
CA GLY A 290 10.22 5.27 45.90
C GLY A 290 11.19 5.86 46.90
N LEU A 291 10.72 6.32 48.06
CA LEU A 291 11.61 6.91 49.09
C LEU A 291 12.07 5.85 50.08
N VAL A 292 11.13 5.03 50.58
CA VAL A 292 11.39 3.99 51.58
C VAL A 292 12.31 2.86 51.07
N ASN A 293 12.21 2.46 49.80
CA ASN A 293 13.03 1.39 49.19
C ASN A 293 14.11 1.93 48.23
N LEU A 294 14.46 3.22 48.32
CA LEU A 294 15.54 3.82 47.54
C LEU A 294 16.88 3.06 47.74
N THR A 295 17.79 3.06 46.77
CA THR A 295 19.11 2.44 46.93
C THR A 295 20.04 3.25 47.85
N THR A 296 21.00 2.60 48.52
CA THR A 296 22.15 3.26 49.18
C THR A 296 23.36 3.42 48.27
N GLU A 297 23.41 2.67 47.17
CA GLU A 297 24.53 2.66 46.24
C GLU A 297 24.28 3.64 45.11
N TYR A 298 25.28 4.47 44.78
CA TYR A 298 25.16 5.47 43.73
C TYR A 298 25.19 4.80 42.34
N PRO A 299 24.15 4.95 41.49
CA PRO A 299 24.13 4.29 40.19
C PRO A 299 25.19 4.87 39.24
N THR A 300 26.08 3.99 38.77
CA THR A 300 27.07 4.29 37.73
C THR A 300 26.68 3.62 36.42
N PHE A 301 27.04 4.26 35.31
CA PHE A 301 26.95 3.70 33.96
C PHE A 301 28.32 3.77 33.29
N SER A 302 28.57 2.91 32.32
CA SER A 302 29.84 2.95 31.58
C SER A 302 29.79 4.04 30.51
N ARG A 303 30.91 4.75 30.30
CA ARG A 303 31.08 5.72 29.21
C ARG A 303 31.69 5.04 27.96
N ASP A 304 31.19 3.86 27.58
CA ASP A 304 31.74 3.00 26.52
C ASP A 304 31.37 3.46 25.09
N ARG A 305 31.66 4.74 24.83
CA ARG A 305 31.45 5.40 23.53
C ARG A 305 30.00 5.24 23.06
N GLN A 306 29.81 4.71 21.85
CA GLN A 306 28.53 4.46 21.16
C GLN A 306 27.74 3.25 21.71
N HIS A 307 28.14 2.65 22.84
CA HIS A 307 27.42 1.54 23.49
C HIS A 307 26.93 1.96 24.89
N THR A 308 26.07 2.99 24.96
CA THR A 308 25.44 3.38 26.23
C THR A 308 24.14 2.60 26.49
N ASP A 309 23.82 2.39 27.77
CA ASP A 309 22.55 1.81 28.22
C ASP A 309 21.63 2.92 28.75
N ILE A 310 20.72 3.41 27.89
CA ILE A 310 19.76 4.48 28.20
C ILE A 310 18.88 4.16 29.43
N HIS A 311 18.62 2.88 29.74
CA HIS A 311 17.89 2.51 30.94
C HIS A 311 18.70 2.80 32.22
N THR A 312 20.03 2.67 32.19
CA THR A 312 20.87 3.05 33.35
C THR A 312 20.90 4.56 33.60
N HIS A 313 20.82 5.39 32.55
CA HIS A 313 20.63 6.83 32.67
C HIS A 313 19.26 7.13 33.34
N ALA A 314 18.16 6.56 32.82
CA ALA A 314 16.82 6.76 33.38
C ALA A 314 16.68 6.26 34.84
N TYR A 315 17.28 5.10 35.18
CA TYR A 315 17.33 4.58 36.54
C TYR A 315 18.10 5.52 37.48
N LYS A 316 19.23 6.07 37.03
CA LYS A 316 20.00 7.05 37.80
C LYS A 316 19.21 8.33 38.06
N ALA A 317 18.47 8.84 37.07
CA ALA A 317 17.56 9.97 37.26
C ALA A 317 16.48 9.67 38.30
N ALA A 318 15.85 8.49 38.26
CA ALA A 318 14.85 8.08 39.27
C ALA A 318 15.43 8.06 40.69
N VAL A 319 16.61 7.47 40.87
CA VAL A 319 17.30 7.40 42.17
C VAL A 319 17.69 8.78 42.68
N LEU A 320 18.24 9.64 41.83
CA LEU A 320 18.68 10.99 42.23
C LEU A 320 17.50 11.93 42.50
N SER A 321 16.42 11.85 41.72
CA SER A 321 15.17 12.59 41.97
C SER A 321 14.54 12.22 43.31
N ASN A 322 14.42 10.91 43.61
CA ASN A 322 13.90 10.44 44.90
C ASN A 322 14.80 10.84 46.09
N PHE A 323 16.11 10.94 45.89
CA PHE A 323 17.05 11.45 46.90
C PHE A 323 16.89 12.96 47.14
N ASP A 324 16.66 13.73 46.08
CA ASP A 324 16.41 15.17 46.16
C ASP A 324 15.06 15.47 46.87
N VAL A 325 14.01 14.70 46.57
CA VAL A 325 12.73 14.73 47.30
C VAL A 325 12.91 14.49 48.80
N LEU A 326 13.68 13.47 49.21
CA LEU A 326 14.00 13.22 50.63
C LEU A 326 14.71 14.42 51.27
N ARG A 327 15.67 15.02 50.56
CA ARG A 327 16.43 16.20 51.02
C ARG A 327 15.51 17.41 51.23
N SER A 328 14.65 17.74 50.28
CA SER A 328 13.82 18.95 50.33
C SER A 328 12.77 18.90 51.43
N PHE A 329 12.09 17.76 51.61
CA PHE A 329 11.21 17.56 52.76
C PHE A 329 11.96 17.37 54.09
N ASN A 330 13.29 17.44 54.10
CA ASN A 330 14.19 17.29 55.26
C ASN A 330 13.91 16.00 56.05
N ILE A 331 13.79 14.88 55.34
CA ILE A 331 13.51 13.55 55.91
C ILE A 331 14.55 12.52 55.49
N THR A 332 14.74 11.52 56.36
CA THR A 332 15.49 10.31 56.04
C THR A 332 14.56 9.20 55.57
N ARG A 333 15.10 8.22 54.83
CA ARG A 333 14.39 7.00 54.39
C ARG A 333 13.56 6.35 55.49
N ASN A 334 14.10 6.27 56.70
CA ASN A 334 13.47 5.62 57.85
C ASN A 334 12.23 6.37 58.39
N GLN A 335 11.96 7.59 57.90
CA GLN A 335 10.77 8.39 58.23
C GLN A 335 9.68 8.32 57.14
N SER A 336 9.95 7.64 56.01
CA SER A 336 8.95 7.32 54.99
C SER A 336 8.50 5.86 55.09
N TYR A 337 7.35 5.57 54.49
CA TYR A 337 6.77 4.23 54.37
C TYR A 337 5.79 4.20 53.19
N VAL A 338 5.46 3.01 52.68
CA VAL A 338 4.51 2.86 51.55
C VAL A 338 3.12 3.38 51.97
N GLY A 339 2.62 4.38 51.25
CA GLY A 339 1.41 5.13 51.58
C GLY A 339 1.63 6.39 52.42
N ARG A 340 2.88 6.82 52.65
CA ARG A 340 3.18 8.11 53.27
C ARG A 340 2.88 9.24 52.28
N THR A 341 1.97 10.13 52.66
CA THR A 341 1.63 11.36 51.92
C THR A 341 2.44 12.56 52.39
N PHE A 342 2.80 13.45 51.47
CA PHE A 342 3.41 14.75 51.72
C PHE A 342 2.55 15.82 51.04
N PRO A 343 1.97 16.79 51.78
CA PRO A 343 1.10 17.79 51.20
C PRO A 343 1.90 18.76 50.33
N LEU A 344 1.44 18.97 49.10
CA LEU A 344 2.01 19.94 48.17
C LEU A 344 1.06 21.13 48.05
N ASN A 345 1.61 22.33 47.81
CA ASN A 345 0.79 23.49 47.48
C ASN A 345 0.74 23.67 45.96
N PHE A 346 -0.37 23.28 45.33
CA PHE A 346 -0.61 23.39 43.89
C PHE A 346 -0.33 24.80 43.31
N THR A 347 -0.49 25.86 44.11
CA THR A 347 -0.22 27.26 43.68
C THR A 347 1.27 27.66 43.72
N GLN A 348 2.14 26.78 44.21
CA GLN A 348 3.58 27.00 44.41
C GLN A 348 4.45 25.85 43.87
N THR A 349 3.86 24.85 43.23
CA THR A 349 4.55 23.74 42.57
C THR A 349 4.58 23.93 41.05
N ASN A 350 5.71 23.68 40.41
CA ASN A 350 5.83 23.61 38.95
C ASN A 350 5.19 22.34 38.33
N VAL A 351 4.36 21.63 39.12
CA VAL A 351 3.73 20.36 38.80
C VAL A 351 2.23 20.58 38.77
N ILE A 352 1.61 20.29 37.64
CA ILE A 352 0.21 20.58 37.35
C ILE A 352 -0.51 19.25 37.14
N ALA A 353 -1.32 18.85 38.12
CA ALA A 353 -2.18 17.68 38.00
C ALA A 353 -3.38 17.91 37.07
N GLY A 354 -3.90 16.82 36.49
CA GLY A 354 -5.03 16.82 35.57
C GLY A 354 -4.66 16.62 34.10
N THR A 355 -3.38 16.68 33.76
CA THR A 355 -2.86 16.57 32.38
C THR A 355 -1.53 15.80 32.37
N LEU A 356 -1.10 15.33 31.20
CA LEU A 356 0.25 14.78 31.05
C LEU A 356 1.27 15.93 31.07
N GLN A 357 2.35 15.82 31.85
CA GLN A 357 3.31 16.92 32.00
C GLN A 357 4.77 16.45 32.02
N HIS A 358 5.61 17.09 31.20
CA HIS A 358 7.07 17.00 31.31
C HIS A 358 7.60 17.99 32.34
N ILE A 359 8.60 17.56 33.11
CA ILE A 359 9.08 18.23 34.31
C ILE A 359 10.61 18.11 34.37
N SER A 360 11.30 19.23 34.62
CA SER A 360 12.77 19.25 34.82
C SER A 360 13.21 18.41 36.03
N LEU A 361 14.39 17.78 35.93
CA LEU A 361 14.94 16.98 37.03
C LEU A 361 15.16 17.82 38.29
N GLY A 362 14.69 17.35 39.44
CA GLY A 362 14.76 18.10 40.71
C GLY A 362 13.68 19.16 40.90
N ALA A 363 12.81 19.43 39.93
CA ALA A 363 11.65 20.30 40.16
C ALA A 363 10.70 19.73 41.25
N MET A 364 10.69 18.41 41.46
CA MET A 364 10.05 17.77 42.62
C MET A 364 10.71 18.08 43.96
N GLY A 365 12.03 18.30 44.01
CA GLY A 365 12.71 18.83 45.19
C GLY A 365 12.46 20.32 45.39
N GLN A 366 12.26 21.09 44.32
CA GLN A 366 11.89 22.50 44.39
C GLN A 366 10.39 22.74 44.70
N ALA A 367 9.58 21.67 44.73
CA ALA A 367 8.16 21.73 45.01
C ALA A 367 7.81 22.16 46.46
N ASP A 368 8.70 21.92 47.44
CA ASP A 368 8.52 22.42 48.81
C ASP A 368 9.04 23.87 48.99
N ASN A 369 8.32 24.81 48.39
CA ASN A 369 8.56 26.25 48.56
C ASN A 369 8.33 26.75 50.01
N LEU A 370 7.84 25.92 50.95
CA LEU A 370 7.70 26.31 52.36
C LEU A 370 9.06 26.44 53.06
N ASN A 371 10.13 25.84 52.50
CA ASN A 371 11.47 25.80 53.10
C ASN A 371 12.60 26.26 52.14
N ALA A 372 12.41 27.39 51.45
CA ALA A 372 13.49 28.03 50.66
C ALA A 372 14.77 28.35 51.47
N SER A 373 14.70 28.33 52.80
CA SER A 373 15.83 28.40 53.74
C SER A 373 16.68 27.11 53.80
N VAL A 374 16.09 25.93 53.56
CA VAL A 374 16.78 24.63 53.61
C VAL A 374 17.60 24.39 52.35
N ALA A 375 17.05 24.71 51.17
CA ALA A 375 17.78 24.66 49.90
C ALA A 375 19.07 25.51 49.94
N ASN A 376 18.97 26.73 50.48
CA ASN A 376 20.10 27.65 50.62
C ASN A 376 21.12 27.28 51.71
N SER A 377 20.82 26.35 52.63
CA SER A 377 21.69 26.03 53.79
C SER A 377 22.36 24.65 53.74
N THR A 378 21.94 23.76 52.84
CA THR A 378 22.48 22.39 52.73
C THR A 378 23.43 22.17 51.54
N GLY A 379 23.66 23.19 50.71
CA GLY A 379 24.35 23.04 49.43
C GLY A 379 23.46 22.30 48.43
N ALA A 380 22.46 23.01 47.90
CA ALA A 380 21.54 22.47 46.90
C ALA A 380 22.31 21.89 45.71
N ILE A 381 21.89 20.70 45.28
CA ILE A 381 22.17 20.20 43.93
C ILE A 381 21.13 20.89 43.05
N THR A 382 21.54 21.56 41.97
CA THR A 382 20.60 22.25 41.08
C THR A 382 19.93 21.26 40.13
N ALA A 383 18.81 21.67 39.51
CA ALA A 383 18.18 20.89 38.44
C ALA A 383 19.18 20.58 37.30
N SER A 384 19.97 21.57 36.91
CA SER A 384 21.08 21.46 35.96
C SER A 384 22.18 20.48 36.38
N ASP A 385 22.49 20.36 37.67
CA ASP A 385 23.45 19.34 38.16
C ASP A 385 22.86 17.93 38.04
N LEU A 386 21.56 17.76 38.32
CA LEU A 386 20.87 16.47 38.16
C LEU A 386 20.74 16.04 36.70
N GLY A 387 20.45 16.98 35.80
CA GLY A 387 20.49 16.80 34.34
C GLY A 387 21.87 16.31 33.89
N THR A 388 22.89 17.16 34.04
CA THR A 388 24.31 16.86 33.70
C THR A 388 24.76 15.49 34.23
N VAL A 389 24.40 15.15 35.48
CA VAL A 389 24.79 13.88 36.11
C VAL A 389 24.00 12.69 35.56
N CYS A 390 22.75 12.85 35.13
CA CYS A 390 22.02 11.82 34.40
C CYS A 390 22.56 11.65 32.98
N GLU A 391 22.60 12.72 32.21
CA GLU A 391 22.93 12.79 30.79
C GLU A 391 24.35 12.28 30.51
N GLY A 392 25.27 12.57 31.43
CA GLY A 392 26.58 11.95 31.48
C GLY A 392 27.68 12.72 30.74
N TYR A 393 27.33 13.79 30.04
CA TYR A 393 28.23 14.86 29.61
C TYR A 393 27.84 16.16 30.32
N GLY A 394 28.75 17.13 30.37
CA GLY A 394 28.43 18.52 30.67
C GLY A 394 28.91 19.43 29.55
N GLY A 395 28.40 20.66 29.49
CA GLY A 395 28.71 21.60 28.39
C GLY A 395 30.20 21.95 28.20
N GLN A 396 31.03 21.69 29.22
CA GLN A 396 32.49 21.89 29.20
C GLN A 396 33.28 20.62 28.79
N ASP A 397 32.63 19.47 28.60
CA ASP A 397 33.28 18.32 27.96
C ASP A 397 33.54 18.60 26.47
N THR A 398 34.47 17.88 25.85
CA THR A 398 34.80 18.04 24.42
C THR A 398 33.70 17.46 23.53
N ALA A 399 33.28 18.19 22.48
CA ALA A 399 32.36 17.66 21.47
C ALA A 399 33.03 16.55 20.65
N ASN A 400 32.56 15.31 20.74
CA ASN A 400 33.16 14.16 20.07
C ASN A 400 32.18 12.96 19.96
N ILE A 401 32.56 11.92 19.21
CA ILE A 401 31.76 10.69 19.00
C ILE A 401 31.45 9.85 20.28
N THR A 402 32.11 10.14 21.40
CA THR A 402 31.97 9.40 22.66
C THR A 402 31.03 10.05 23.67
N ASN A 403 30.78 11.36 23.54
CA ASN A 403 29.77 12.09 24.30
C ASN A 403 28.47 12.11 23.47
N ILE A 404 27.52 11.27 23.84
CA ILE A 404 26.22 11.13 23.19
C ILE A 404 25.25 12.17 23.75
N GLY A 405 24.40 12.77 22.89
CA GLY A 405 23.28 13.64 23.28
C GLY A 405 22.13 12.85 23.91
N VAL A 406 22.37 12.30 25.10
CA VAL A 406 21.33 11.77 25.98
C VAL A 406 20.74 12.93 26.77
N HIS A 407 19.42 13.14 26.68
CA HIS A 407 18.68 14.13 27.48
C HIS A 407 17.96 13.40 28.61
N CYS A 408 17.83 14.02 29.78
CA CYS A 408 17.09 13.44 30.90
C CYS A 408 16.03 14.38 31.49
N GLY A 409 14.88 13.82 31.86
CA GLY A 409 13.79 14.58 32.48
C GLY A 409 12.83 13.69 33.26
N MET A 410 11.74 14.29 33.74
CA MET A 410 10.64 13.59 34.39
C MET A 410 9.35 13.73 33.56
N LEU A 411 8.54 12.67 33.61
CA LEU A 411 7.20 12.61 33.04
C LEU A 411 6.21 12.33 34.16
N LEU A 412 5.31 13.28 34.41
CA LEU A 412 4.06 13.03 35.10
C LEU A 412 3.13 12.33 34.11
N GLY A 413 2.90 11.04 34.33
CA GLY A 413 2.03 10.22 33.48
C GLY A 413 0.59 10.76 33.45
N PRO A 414 -0.23 10.34 32.46
CA PRO A 414 -1.60 10.80 32.33
C PRO A 414 -2.43 10.50 33.59
N PRO A 415 -3.44 11.34 33.92
CA PRO A 415 -4.32 11.13 35.07
C PRO A 415 -5.09 9.81 35.01
N GLU A 416 -4.89 8.98 36.03
CA GLU A 416 -5.63 7.74 36.28
C GLU A 416 -6.70 7.99 37.36
N ARG A 417 -7.92 7.52 37.11
CA ARG A 417 -9.08 7.80 37.96
C ARG A 417 -9.29 6.69 38.99
N THR A 418 -9.37 7.06 40.27
CA THR A 418 -9.35 6.11 41.39
C THR A 418 -10.71 5.86 42.06
N ASP A 419 -11.74 6.62 41.70
CA ASP A 419 -13.12 6.45 42.22
C ASP A 419 -13.98 5.42 41.44
N GLY A 420 -13.49 4.92 40.30
CA GLY A 420 -14.19 3.99 39.42
C GLY A 420 -15.15 4.61 38.37
N GLY A 421 -15.17 5.94 38.21
CA GLY A 421 -15.88 6.62 37.12
C GLY A 421 -15.15 6.60 35.77
N ASP A 422 -15.66 7.33 34.77
CA ASP A 422 -15.01 7.42 33.45
C ASP A 422 -13.62 8.10 33.57
N PRO A 423 -12.51 7.42 33.20
CA PRO A 423 -11.17 7.98 33.33
C PRO A 423 -10.88 9.15 32.38
N ARG A 424 -11.72 9.41 31.37
CA ARG A 424 -11.53 10.54 30.44
C ARG A 424 -12.10 11.86 30.94
N LEU A 425 -13.07 11.81 31.86
CA LEU A 425 -13.92 12.94 32.19
C LEU A 425 -13.74 13.38 33.65
N PRO A 426 -13.36 14.65 33.93
CA PRO A 426 -13.40 15.19 35.28
C PRO A 426 -14.83 15.24 35.80
N ALA A 427 -15.02 14.97 37.09
CA ALA A 427 -16.33 15.02 37.75
C ALA A 427 -16.23 15.57 39.18
N ASP A 428 -17.34 16.09 39.69
CA ASP A 428 -17.44 16.63 41.05
C ASP A 428 -16.98 15.59 42.09
N ASN A 429 -16.04 15.97 42.94
CA ASN A 429 -15.44 15.14 43.99
C ASN A 429 -14.61 13.93 43.51
N SER A 430 -14.35 13.79 42.20
CA SER A 430 -13.56 12.67 41.66
C SER A 430 -12.11 12.67 42.16
N THR A 431 -11.58 11.47 42.43
CA THR A 431 -10.21 11.26 42.91
C THR A 431 -9.32 10.66 41.82
N TRP A 432 -8.07 11.08 41.81
CA TRP A 432 -7.12 10.84 40.72
C TRP A 432 -5.72 10.57 41.27
N SER A 433 -4.91 9.88 40.46
CA SER A 433 -3.51 9.57 40.73
C SER A 433 -2.71 9.72 39.43
N GLN A 434 -1.49 10.25 39.53
CA GLN A 434 -0.55 10.35 38.41
C GLN A 434 0.81 9.78 38.81
N ASN A 435 1.31 8.82 38.04
CA ASN A 435 2.62 8.19 38.27
C ASN A 435 3.76 9.13 37.82
N LEU A 436 4.80 9.27 38.63
CA LEU A 436 6.03 9.99 38.25
C LEU A 436 7.06 9.03 37.68
N HIS A 437 7.48 9.25 36.44
CA HIS A 437 8.54 8.49 35.77
C HIS A 437 9.74 9.40 35.55
N ALA A 438 10.95 8.90 35.75
CA ALA A 438 12.17 9.54 35.26
C ALA A 438 12.56 8.88 33.94
N CYS A 439 12.91 9.68 32.94
CA CYS A 439 13.20 9.21 31.59
C CYS A 439 14.55 9.74 31.11
N ALA A 440 15.19 8.95 30.25
CA ALA A 440 16.35 9.36 29.46
C ALA A 440 16.08 9.03 28.00
N SER A 441 16.43 9.95 27.11
CA SER A 441 16.16 9.86 25.68
C SER A 441 17.37 10.22 24.84
N VAL A 442 17.50 9.60 23.68
CA VAL A 442 18.55 9.89 22.70
C VAL A 442 17.96 9.78 21.29
N THR A 443 18.55 10.46 20.31
CA THR A 443 18.28 10.19 18.89
C THR A 443 19.33 9.22 18.35
N GLN A 444 18.91 8.16 17.67
CA GLN A 444 19.81 7.34 16.84
C GLN A 444 19.57 7.61 15.35
N ALA A 445 20.66 7.61 14.58
CA ALA A 445 20.65 7.53 13.12
C ALA A 445 20.84 6.07 12.69
N ARG A 446 20.05 5.62 11.70
CA ARG A 446 20.10 4.28 11.10
C ARG A 446 19.85 4.38 9.59
N LEU A 447 20.42 3.50 8.77
CA LEU A 447 19.96 3.34 7.38
C LEU A 447 18.85 2.30 7.31
N GLN A 448 17.80 2.59 6.53
CA GLN A 448 16.68 1.68 6.34
C GLN A 448 16.24 1.64 4.89
N ASN A 449 15.89 0.44 4.42
CA ASN A 449 15.33 0.24 3.10
C ASN A 449 13.80 0.36 3.16
N VAL A 450 13.25 1.38 2.50
CA VAL A 450 11.81 1.62 2.43
C VAL A 450 11.27 1.05 1.14
N GLN A 451 10.29 0.17 1.25
CA GLN A 451 9.45 -0.22 0.13
C GLN A 451 8.22 0.68 0.06
N PHE A 452 8.03 1.30 -1.10
CA PHE A 452 6.85 2.07 -1.46
C PHE A 452 6.02 1.28 -2.47
N SER A 453 4.70 1.37 -2.36
CA SER A 453 3.79 0.87 -3.38
C SER A 453 2.51 1.70 -3.45
N PHE A 454 1.89 1.75 -4.63
CA PHE A 454 0.53 2.25 -4.79
C PHE A 454 -0.19 1.49 -5.89
N ASN A 455 -1.53 1.52 -5.88
CA ASN A 455 -2.39 0.87 -6.85
C ASN A 455 -3.35 1.89 -7.45
N GLY A 456 -3.28 2.11 -8.77
CA GLY A 456 -4.07 3.14 -9.44
C GLY A 456 -3.40 4.52 -9.40
N THR A 457 -4.10 5.54 -8.89
CA THR A 457 -3.65 6.94 -8.97
C THR A 457 -2.43 7.22 -8.10
N SER A 458 -1.40 7.78 -8.72
CA SER A 458 -0.22 8.35 -8.05
C SER A 458 -0.62 9.50 -7.13
N GLY A 459 -0.28 9.40 -5.85
CA GLY A 459 -0.51 10.42 -4.85
C GLY A 459 0.09 9.99 -3.52
N LEU A 460 0.68 10.95 -2.78
CA LEU A 460 1.33 10.70 -1.48
C LEU A 460 0.39 10.03 -0.47
N SER A 461 -0.89 10.43 -0.46
CA SER A 461 -1.97 9.83 0.35
C SER A 461 -2.27 8.36 0.03
N ASN A 462 -1.85 7.88 -1.13
CA ASN A 462 -2.16 6.54 -1.64
C ASN A 462 -0.95 5.59 -1.55
N LEU A 463 0.17 6.06 -0.97
CA LEU A 463 1.37 5.26 -0.76
C LEU A 463 1.16 4.29 0.40
N GLN A 464 1.27 2.99 0.11
CA GLN A 464 1.50 1.95 1.09
C GLN A 464 3.00 1.85 1.32
N ILE A 465 3.44 2.25 2.51
CA ILE A 465 4.85 2.35 2.91
C ILE A 465 5.17 1.22 3.88
N SER A 466 6.28 0.51 3.66
CA SER A 466 6.81 -0.52 4.55
C SER A 466 8.32 -0.37 4.65
N ARG A 467 8.86 -0.17 5.86
CA ARG A 467 10.30 -0.03 6.10
C ARG A 467 10.89 -1.31 6.69
N GLN A 468 12.13 -1.62 6.32
CA GLN A 468 12.89 -2.74 6.86
C GLN A 468 14.26 -2.25 7.33
N ASN A 469 14.67 -2.68 8.53
CA ASN A 469 15.96 -2.34 9.09
C ASN A 469 17.08 -2.96 8.25
N THR A 470 18.03 -2.12 7.82
CA THR A 470 19.22 -2.60 7.12
C THR A 470 20.21 -3.12 8.16
N ASN A 471 20.21 -4.44 8.41
CA ASN A 471 21.09 -5.11 9.39
C ASN A 471 22.55 -5.27 8.87
N THR A 472 23.02 -4.36 8.04
CA THR A 472 24.44 -4.28 7.62
C THR A 472 25.07 -3.07 8.28
N PRO A 473 26.17 -3.22 9.05
CA PRO A 473 26.83 -2.08 9.66
C PRO A 473 27.49 -1.22 8.57
N VAL A 474 27.40 0.10 8.73
CA VAL A 474 27.90 1.09 7.77
C VAL A 474 28.93 2.04 8.39
N LEU A 475 29.71 2.68 7.53
CA LEU A 475 30.77 3.61 7.95
C LEU A 475 30.18 4.97 8.34
N TRP A 476 29.88 5.13 9.62
CA TRP A 476 29.52 6.40 10.21
C TRP A 476 30.77 7.23 10.49
N ALA A 477 30.72 8.52 10.18
CA ALA A 477 31.69 9.52 10.60
C ALA A 477 31.04 10.53 11.54
N VAL A 478 31.83 11.02 12.49
CA VAL A 478 31.57 12.21 13.29
C VAL A 478 32.80 13.11 13.18
N GLU A 479 32.61 14.42 13.10
CA GLU A 479 33.70 15.38 12.98
C GLU A 479 34.62 15.38 14.22
N ASN A 480 35.93 15.53 13.99
CA ASN A 480 36.96 15.53 15.02
C ASN A 480 37.29 16.98 15.43
N THR A 481 37.14 17.30 16.72
CA THR A 481 37.36 18.66 17.25
C THR A 481 37.88 18.65 18.68
N THR A 482 38.48 19.76 19.10
CA THR A 482 38.91 20.04 20.48
C THR A 482 38.04 21.09 21.18
N LEU A 483 36.95 21.54 20.55
CA LEU A 483 36.01 22.50 21.11
C LEU A 483 35.11 21.84 22.17
N HIS A 484 34.59 22.65 23.10
CA HIS A 484 33.63 22.21 24.11
C HIS A 484 32.24 22.01 23.49
N ILE A 485 31.40 21.17 24.10
CA ILE A 485 30.02 20.92 23.65
C ILE A 485 29.24 22.24 23.52
N THR A 486 29.31 23.14 24.50
CA THR A 486 28.62 24.45 24.44
C THR A 486 29.05 25.34 23.27
N ASP A 487 30.22 25.10 22.68
CA ASP A 487 30.81 25.92 21.62
C ASP A 487 30.52 25.40 20.21
N VAL A 488 30.01 24.18 20.01
CA VAL A 488 29.83 23.64 18.66
C VAL A 488 28.79 22.52 18.55
N ASP A 489 27.95 22.58 17.53
CA ASP A 489 27.24 21.41 17.01
C ASP A 489 28.09 20.73 15.93
N ILE A 490 28.47 19.47 16.16
CA ILE A 490 29.39 18.72 15.28
C ILE A 490 28.65 17.94 14.18
N PHE A 491 29.25 17.88 13.00
CA PHE A 491 28.66 17.18 11.86
C PHE A 491 28.89 15.66 11.93
N TRP A 492 27.94 14.91 11.38
CA TRP A 492 27.91 13.46 11.39
C TRP A 492 27.21 12.90 10.14
N GLY A 493 27.36 11.59 9.89
CA GLY A 493 26.65 10.92 8.80
C GLY A 493 27.37 9.66 8.30
N HIS A 494 26.70 8.93 7.42
CA HIS A 494 27.31 7.85 6.66
C HIS A 494 28.17 8.44 5.53
N ILE A 495 29.39 7.94 5.36
CA ILE A 495 30.37 8.46 4.39
C ILE A 495 30.92 7.36 3.47
N SER A 496 31.45 7.77 2.32
CA SER A 496 32.23 6.87 1.47
C SER A 496 33.50 6.40 2.17
N ASP A 497 33.82 5.10 2.03
CA ASP A 497 35.09 4.48 2.47
C ASP A 497 36.35 5.26 2.04
N SER A 498 36.25 6.04 0.96
CA SER A 498 37.34 6.89 0.45
C SER A 498 37.82 7.98 1.43
N PHE A 499 37.04 8.31 2.46
CA PHE A 499 37.40 9.28 3.51
C PHE A 499 37.71 8.64 4.87
N LYS A 500 37.69 7.30 4.97
CA LYS A 500 37.75 6.55 6.24
C LYS A 500 38.90 6.93 7.17
N ASP A 501 40.06 7.24 6.60
CA ASP A 501 41.32 7.55 7.31
C ASP A 501 41.63 9.06 7.33
N ASP A 502 40.65 9.94 7.02
CA ASP A 502 40.83 11.40 7.06
C ASP A 502 40.92 11.92 8.51
N PRO A 503 41.96 12.69 8.89
CA PRO A 503 42.19 13.11 10.27
C PRO A 503 41.17 14.13 10.82
N SER A 504 40.33 14.72 9.95
CA SER A 504 39.29 15.68 10.36
C SER A 504 38.00 15.02 10.88
N ILE A 505 37.92 13.69 10.86
CA ILE A 505 36.79 12.91 11.36
C ILE A 505 37.24 11.75 12.25
N VAL A 506 36.30 11.19 13.00
CA VAL A 506 36.42 9.91 13.69
C VAL A 506 35.36 8.97 13.12
N THR A 507 35.77 7.80 12.64
CA THR A 507 34.86 6.83 12.03
C THR A 507 34.54 5.67 12.97
N THR A 508 33.33 5.11 12.82
CA THR A 508 32.89 3.86 13.45
C THR A 508 32.10 3.03 12.44
N ASN A 509 32.13 1.70 12.57
CA ASN A 509 31.36 0.80 11.72
C ASN A 509 30.26 0.16 12.58
N SER A 510 29.00 0.49 12.30
CA SER A 510 27.85 0.14 13.15
C SER A 510 26.55 0.17 12.35
N GLU A 511 25.53 -0.57 12.78
CA GLU A 511 24.16 -0.42 12.26
C GLU A 511 23.54 0.95 12.60
N VAL A 512 23.93 1.50 13.76
CA VAL A 512 23.41 2.76 14.29
C VAL A 512 24.51 3.70 14.75
N LEU A 513 24.21 5.00 14.71
CA LEU A 513 24.99 6.06 15.35
C LEU A 513 24.06 6.81 16.31
N TYR A 514 24.34 6.76 17.62
CA TYR A 514 23.74 7.67 18.57
C TYR A 514 24.32 9.07 18.34
N LEU A 515 23.46 10.08 18.22
CA LEU A 515 23.90 11.42 17.85
C LEU A 515 24.81 12.00 18.95
N PRO A 516 25.95 12.61 18.59
CA PRO A 516 26.86 13.21 19.56
C PRO A 516 26.28 14.51 20.13
N ALA A 517 26.58 14.80 21.39
CA ALA A 517 26.16 16.03 22.05
C ALA A 517 26.86 17.26 21.43
N GLY A 518 26.07 18.30 21.16
CA GLY A 518 26.51 19.61 20.68
C GLY A 518 25.92 20.76 21.48
N ALA A 519 26.16 21.99 21.02
CA ALA A 519 25.71 23.20 21.69
C ALA A 519 24.18 23.23 21.85
N SER A 520 23.44 22.76 20.84
CA SER A 520 21.97 22.67 20.85
C SER A 520 21.42 21.72 21.92
N ASP A 521 22.12 20.65 22.28
CA ASP A 521 21.77 19.79 23.42
C ASP A 521 21.89 20.52 24.77
N THR A 522 22.83 21.47 24.89
CA THR A 522 23.08 22.19 26.15
C THR A 522 22.32 23.51 26.31
N TRP A 523 21.89 24.12 25.21
CA TRP A 523 21.22 25.43 25.21
C TRP A 523 19.75 25.38 24.80
N GLY A 524 19.27 24.26 24.23
CA GLY A 524 17.92 24.14 23.68
C GLY A 524 17.65 24.94 22.40
N VAL A 525 18.67 25.58 21.85
CA VAL A 525 18.55 26.47 20.67
C VAL A 525 18.94 25.72 19.40
N VAL A 526 18.04 25.72 18.41
CA VAL A 526 18.36 25.27 17.04
C VAL A 526 19.36 26.22 16.40
N SER A 527 20.59 25.74 16.16
CA SER A 527 21.66 26.54 15.59
C SER A 527 21.34 26.98 14.16
N ALA A 528 21.47 28.29 13.92
CA ALA A 528 21.20 28.87 12.61
C ALA A 528 22.11 28.24 11.54
N GLY A 529 21.56 27.97 10.36
CA GLY A 529 22.24 27.25 9.28
C GLY A 529 22.49 25.76 9.50
N GLN A 530 22.17 25.17 10.68
CA GLN A 530 22.43 23.76 11.01
C GLN A 530 21.15 22.97 11.38
N PRO A 531 20.39 22.48 10.38
CA PRO A 531 19.20 21.63 10.56
C PRO A 531 19.39 20.39 11.44
N SER A 532 20.60 19.84 11.46
CA SER A 532 20.99 18.69 12.28
C SER A 532 20.84 18.86 13.79
N THR A 533 20.57 20.08 14.27
CA THR A 533 20.36 20.42 15.69
C THR A 533 18.91 20.29 16.16
N ILE A 534 17.94 20.13 15.25
CA ILE A 534 16.53 19.94 15.61
C ILE A 534 16.31 18.70 16.51
N PRO A 535 16.86 17.50 16.21
CA PRO A 535 16.75 16.33 17.08
C PRO A 535 17.08 16.61 18.56
N SER A 536 18.16 17.34 18.80
CA SER A 536 18.65 17.75 20.12
C SER A 536 17.76 18.80 20.78
N ALA A 537 17.45 19.87 20.06
CA ALA A 537 16.60 20.95 20.56
C ALA A 537 15.16 20.48 20.84
N SER A 538 14.64 19.49 20.10
CA SER A 538 13.34 18.86 20.38
C SER A 538 13.36 18.08 21.69
N TRP A 539 14.42 17.33 22.02
CA TRP A 539 14.53 16.67 23.32
C TRP A 539 14.65 17.67 24.48
N TYR A 540 15.46 18.71 24.32
CA TYR A 540 15.54 19.80 25.30
C TYR A 540 14.17 20.47 25.51
N THR A 541 13.46 20.79 24.42
CA THR A 541 12.11 21.40 24.48
C THR A 541 11.08 20.48 25.17
N ILE A 542 11.26 19.16 25.08
CA ILE A 542 10.42 18.18 25.77
C ILE A 542 10.71 18.17 27.27
N TYR A 543 11.97 18.18 27.72
CA TYR A 543 12.30 18.02 29.14
C TYR A 543 12.50 19.33 29.93
N GLU A 544 12.76 20.45 29.27
CA GLU A 544 12.83 21.80 29.85
C GLU A 544 11.73 22.76 29.31
N PRO A 545 10.43 22.43 29.45
CA PRO A 545 9.32 23.22 28.90
C PRO A 545 9.15 24.61 29.58
N GLY A 546 9.97 24.94 30.58
CA GLY A 546 9.97 26.26 31.23
C GLY A 546 10.71 27.35 30.44
N THR A 547 11.51 27.00 29.44
CA THR A 547 12.32 27.98 28.67
C THR A 547 11.70 28.43 27.34
N SER A 548 10.68 27.71 26.86
CA SER A 548 10.01 27.98 25.58
C SER A 548 8.58 27.47 25.60
N GLU A 549 7.62 28.27 25.13
CA GLU A 549 6.26 27.78 24.89
C GLU A 549 6.30 26.66 23.82
N THR A 550 5.95 25.43 24.22
CA THR A 550 5.80 24.32 23.26
C THR A 550 4.69 24.68 22.27
N PRO A 551 4.93 24.71 20.94
CA PRO A 551 3.98 25.25 19.97
C PRO A 551 2.74 24.35 19.72
N THR A 552 2.53 23.32 20.55
CA THR A 552 1.33 22.47 20.59
C THR A 552 1.17 21.84 21.95
N ASP A 553 -0.08 21.73 22.40
CA ASP A 553 -0.46 21.09 23.66
C ASP A 553 -0.44 19.55 23.53
N TYR A 554 0.67 18.94 23.99
CA TYR A 554 0.78 17.49 24.13
C TYR A 554 0.23 16.95 25.46
N SER A 555 -0.21 17.82 26.38
CA SER A 555 -0.68 17.42 27.72
C SER A 555 -2.04 16.73 27.71
N GLY A 556 -2.81 16.94 26.63
CA GLY A 556 -4.19 16.46 26.47
C GLY A 556 -5.24 17.41 27.05
N ASN A 557 -4.87 18.54 27.64
CA ASN A 557 -5.78 19.54 28.21
C ASN A 557 -6.80 20.07 27.19
N GLY A 558 -6.31 20.51 26.03
CA GLY A 558 -7.13 20.95 24.90
C GLY A 558 -7.65 19.82 24.01
N ASN A 559 -7.25 18.56 24.26
CA ASN A 559 -7.53 17.43 23.39
C ASN A 559 -7.74 16.11 24.16
N ILE A 560 -8.99 15.83 24.51
CA ILE A 560 -9.40 14.62 25.24
C ILE A 560 -9.10 13.31 24.47
N ALA A 561 -9.00 13.35 23.13
CA ALA A 561 -8.60 12.17 22.35
C ALA A 561 -7.10 11.87 22.53
N LEU A 562 -6.27 12.91 22.66
CA LEU A 562 -4.84 12.77 22.95
C LEU A 562 -4.62 12.24 24.38
N LEU A 563 -5.34 12.80 25.37
CA LEU A 563 -5.36 12.26 26.72
C LEU A 563 -5.78 10.78 26.74
N THR A 564 -6.81 10.41 25.97
CA THR A 564 -7.25 9.01 25.84
C THR A 564 -6.17 8.12 25.21
N LYS A 565 -5.44 8.61 24.18
CA LYS A 565 -4.30 7.86 23.59
C LYS A 565 -3.21 7.63 24.63
N TRP A 566 -2.80 8.66 25.39
CA TRP A 566 -1.82 8.55 26.48
C TRP A 566 -2.24 7.56 27.58
N GLN A 567 -3.49 7.65 28.06
CA GLN A 567 -4.05 6.69 29.01
C GLN A 567 -4.02 5.26 28.45
N SER A 568 -4.37 5.07 27.18
CA SER A 568 -4.38 3.74 26.54
C SER A 568 -2.99 3.13 26.34
N LEU A 569 -1.96 3.94 26.03
CA LEU A 569 -0.57 3.47 25.94
C LEU A 569 -0.03 3.03 27.31
N LEU A 570 -0.27 3.82 28.37
CA LEU A 570 0.15 3.46 29.72
C LEU A 570 -0.58 2.20 30.23
N ALA A 571 -1.87 2.07 29.95
CA ALA A 571 -2.66 0.90 30.34
C ALA A 571 -2.31 -0.38 29.54
N ALA A 572 -1.79 -0.24 28.32
CA ALA A 572 -1.34 -1.36 27.50
C ALA A 572 0.07 -1.86 27.89
N ASP A 573 1.00 -0.94 28.18
CA ASP A 573 2.34 -1.26 28.69
C ASP A 573 2.78 -0.23 29.75
N PRO A 574 2.64 -0.54 31.05
CA PRO A 574 3.06 0.34 32.14
C PRO A 574 4.58 0.57 32.25
N ILE A 575 5.40 -0.17 31.51
CA ILE A 575 6.86 -0.09 31.54
C ILE A 575 7.35 0.78 30.36
N ASN A 576 6.97 0.42 29.13
CA ASN A 576 7.43 1.10 27.92
C ASN A 576 6.48 2.20 27.41
N GLY A 577 5.20 2.20 27.83
CA GLY A 577 4.23 3.24 27.49
C GLY A 577 4.71 4.68 27.75
N PRO A 578 5.30 5.00 28.93
CA PRO A 578 5.90 6.30 29.21
C PRO A 578 7.00 6.70 28.21
N ALA A 579 7.82 5.76 27.77
CA ALA A 579 8.87 5.98 26.78
C ALA A 579 8.27 6.20 25.37
N GLN A 580 7.24 5.42 25.02
CA GLN A 580 6.55 5.53 23.74
C GLN A 580 5.82 6.87 23.58
N ILE A 581 5.25 7.43 24.66
CA ILE A 581 4.67 8.78 24.63
C ILE A 581 5.74 9.82 24.27
N ASN A 582 6.89 9.80 24.95
CA ASN A 582 8.00 10.72 24.66
C ASN A 582 8.51 10.60 23.22
N ASN A 583 8.66 9.36 22.74
CA ASN A 583 9.06 9.06 21.36
C ASN A 583 8.06 9.62 20.32
N LEU A 584 6.76 9.47 20.55
CA LEU A 584 5.71 9.97 19.63
C LEU A 584 5.64 11.51 19.62
N ILE A 585 5.82 12.16 20.77
CA ILE A 585 5.87 13.63 20.87
C ILE A 585 7.10 14.19 20.12
N TRP A 586 8.27 13.57 20.31
CA TRP A 586 9.48 13.94 19.58
C TRP A 586 9.29 13.81 18.06
N THR A 587 8.71 12.70 17.59
CA THR A 587 8.46 12.51 16.16
C THR A 587 7.50 13.59 15.61
N ASP A 588 6.45 13.97 16.33
CA ASP A 588 5.53 15.02 15.86
C ASP A 588 6.21 16.40 15.77
N MET A 589 7.06 16.76 16.74
CA MET A 589 7.90 17.97 16.69
C MET A 589 8.87 17.96 15.50
N VAL A 590 9.56 16.85 15.27
CA VAL A 590 10.61 16.76 14.24
C VAL A 590 10.03 16.69 12.82
N VAL A 591 8.90 15.98 12.61
CA VAL A 591 8.14 16.02 11.34
C VAL A 591 7.76 17.46 10.97
N ASN A 592 7.31 18.25 11.94
CA ASN A 592 6.87 19.63 11.72
C ASN A 592 8.02 20.62 11.45
N THR A 593 9.28 20.23 11.64
CA THR A 593 10.42 21.18 11.61
C THR A 593 11.54 20.79 10.65
N LEU A 594 11.67 19.50 10.29
CA LEU A 594 12.61 19.01 9.27
C LEU A 594 11.95 18.65 7.93
N VAL A 595 12.74 18.80 6.86
CA VAL A 595 12.55 18.16 5.55
C VAL A 595 13.86 17.51 5.09
N GLY A 596 13.76 16.38 4.38
CA GLY A 596 14.86 15.75 3.67
C GLY A 596 15.04 16.29 2.25
N ASN A 597 16.25 16.19 1.72
CA ASN A 597 16.63 16.64 0.38
C ASN A 597 17.11 15.50 -0.55
N ASP A 598 17.13 14.25 -0.06
CA ASP A 598 17.55 13.09 -0.85
C ASP A 598 16.60 12.81 -2.04
N THR A 599 17.17 12.84 -3.25
CA THR A 599 16.47 12.71 -4.53
C THR A 599 17.05 11.58 -5.37
N ALA A 600 16.23 10.59 -5.72
CA ALA A 600 16.53 9.65 -6.78
C ALA A 600 15.94 10.13 -8.12
N THR A 601 16.77 10.30 -9.15
CA THR A 601 16.31 10.59 -10.52
C THR A 601 15.93 9.33 -11.29
N ILE A 602 16.48 8.18 -10.91
CA ILE A 602 16.21 6.86 -11.49
C ILE A 602 15.90 5.90 -10.35
N LEU A 603 14.77 5.22 -10.41
CA LEU A 603 14.34 4.23 -9.43
C LEU A 603 14.26 2.83 -10.06
N ALA A 604 14.49 1.79 -9.25
CA ALA A 604 14.31 0.39 -9.65
C ALA A 604 12.87 -0.06 -9.31
N VAL A 605 12.00 -0.09 -10.32
CA VAL A 605 10.55 -0.21 -10.15
C VAL A 605 10.03 -1.54 -10.70
N ALA A 606 9.36 -2.30 -9.86
CA ALA A 606 8.51 -3.42 -10.22
C ALA A 606 7.09 -2.90 -10.55
N ALA A 607 6.90 -2.42 -11.79
CA ALA A 607 5.65 -1.82 -12.24
C ALA A 607 4.46 -2.82 -12.19
N ASN A 608 3.29 -2.31 -11.82
CA ASN A 608 2.06 -3.11 -11.77
C ASN A 608 1.59 -3.51 -13.17
N GLN A 609 1.48 -4.80 -13.45
CA GLN A 609 0.93 -5.30 -14.71
C GLN A 609 -0.39 -6.07 -14.50
N PRO A 610 -1.34 -5.97 -15.46
CA PRO A 610 -2.53 -6.80 -15.45
C PRO A 610 -2.15 -8.26 -15.67
N SER A 611 -2.76 -9.17 -14.91
CA SER A 611 -2.73 -10.60 -15.23
C SER A 611 -4.08 -11.07 -15.74
N LEU A 612 -4.07 -12.11 -16.57
CA LEU A 612 -5.25 -12.89 -16.94
C LEU A 612 -5.29 -14.15 -16.09
N SER A 613 -6.38 -14.32 -15.33
CA SER A 613 -6.68 -15.55 -14.61
C SER A 613 -7.53 -16.46 -15.50
N TYR A 614 -7.11 -17.72 -15.68
CA TYR A 614 -7.93 -18.74 -16.35
C TYR A 614 -8.34 -19.91 -15.42
N ASP A 615 -9.62 -20.31 -15.44
CA ASP A 615 -10.09 -21.55 -14.81
C ASP A 615 -10.21 -22.68 -15.85
N PHE A 616 -9.31 -23.67 -15.74
CA PHE A 616 -9.20 -24.83 -16.63
C PHE A 616 -10.47 -25.67 -16.77
N LYS A 617 -11.43 -25.58 -15.84
CA LYS A 617 -12.75 -26.25 -15.98
C LYS A 617 -13.46 -25.88 -17.29
N TYR A 618 -13.30 -24.64 -17.74
CA TYR A 618 -13.92 -24.13 -18.97
C TYR A 618 -13.18 -24.57 -20.24
N SER A 619 -11.94 -25.04 -20.15
CA SER A 619 -11.17 -25.57 -21.30
C SER A 619 -11.44 -27.03 -21.62
N ILE A 620 -12.17 -27.78 -20.79
CA ILE A 620 -12.44 -29.22 -21.00
C ILE A 620 -13.04 -29.50 -22.40
N PRO A 621 -14.01 -28.73 -22.92
CA PRO A 621 -14.52 -28.93 -24.29
C PRO A 621 -13.48 -28.67 -25.39
N ALA A 622 -12.57 -27.70 -25.21
CA ALA A 622 -11.51 -27.43 -26.19
C ALA A 622 -10.46 -28.54 -26.24
N PHE A 623 -10.08 -29.13 -25.09
CA PHE A 623 -9.18 -30.28 -25.09
C PHE A 623 -9.81 -31.51 -25.75
N LEU A 624 -11.11 -31.72 -25.56
CA LEU A 624 -11.86 -32.80 -26.23
C LEU A 624 -11.99 -32.57 -27.74
N SER A 625 -12.30 -31.36 -28.21
CA SER A 625 -12.37 -31.07 -29.65
C SER A 625 -11.00 -31.18 -30.32
N LEU A 626 -9.94 -30.70 -29.67
CA LEU A 626 -8.55 -30.81 -30.15
C LEU A 626 -8.06 -32.26 -30.21
N ALA A 627 -8.45 -33.11 -29.25
CA ALA A 627 -8.16 -34.55 -29.26
C ALA A 627 -8.87 -35.31 -30.39
N ILE A 628 -10.06 -34.86 -30.82
CA ILE A 628 -10.77 -35.41 -31.99
C ILE A 628 -10.18 -34.85 -33.29
N TRP A 629 -9.82 -33.56 -33.32
CA TRP A 629 -9.33 -32.87 -34.52
C TRP A 629 -7.95 -33.35 -34.96
N LEU A 630 -6.97 -33.45 -34.05
CA LEU A 630 -5.58 -33.77 -34.42
C LEU A 630 -5.43 -35.08 -35.21
N PRO A 631 -6.03 -36.22 -34.80
CA PRO A 631 -5.93 -37.47 -35.56
C PRO A 631 -6.57 -37.38 -36.95
N ILE A 632 -7.72 -36.70 -37.07
CA ILE A 632 -8.45 -36.55 -38.35
C ILE A 632 -7.64 -35.65 -39.30
N PHE A 633 -7.10 -34.53 -38.79
CA PHE A 633 -6.28 -33.60 -39.56
C PHE A 633 -4.98 -34.27 -40.05
N PHE A 634 -4.24 -34.97 -39.16
CA PHE A 634 -3.03 -35.68 -39.56
C PHE A 634 -3.30 -36.86 -40.51
N ALA A 635 -4.42 -37.58 -40.36
CA ALA A 635 -4.81 -38.63 -41.30
C ALA A 635 -5.10 -38.06 -42.70
N ALA A 636 -5.88 -36.98 -42.79
CA ALA A 636 -6.16 -36.30 -44.06
C ALA A 636 -4.87 -35.75 -44.71
N LEU A 637 -4.00 -35.11 -43.92
CA LEU A 637 -2.71 -34.60 -44.38
C LEU A 637 -1.80 -35.71 -44.89
N PHE A 638 -1.73 -36.84 -44.19
CA PHE A 638 -0.95 -38.01 -44.61
C PHE A 638 -1.46 -38.59 -45.94
N ILE A 639 -2.78 -38.77 -46.10
CA ILE A 639 -3.42 -39.27 -47.33
C ILE A 639 -3.14 -38.37 -48.54
N LEU A 640 -3.08 -37.05 -48.33
CA LEU A 640 -2.73 -36.06 -49.36
C LEU A 640 -1.24 -36.08 -49.69
N LEU A 641 -0.36 -36.12 -48.68
CA LEU A 641 1.10 -36.13 -48.86
C LEU A 641 1.62 -37.43 -49.47
N THR A 642 1.00 -38.59 -49.19
CA THR A 642 1.35 -39.86 -49.85
C THR A 642 0.87 -39.94 -51.31
N GLY A 643 0.15 -38.93 -51.81
CA GLY A 643 -0.34 -38.87 -53.19
C GLY A 643 -1.40 -39.93 -53.53
N THR A 644 -1.94 -40.63 -52.52
CA THR A 644 -2.91 -41.72 -52.70
C THR A 644 -4.26 -41.23 -53.23
N LEU A 645 -4.67 -40.01 -52.84
CA LEU A 645 -5.75 -39.29 -53.51
C LEU A 645 -5.16 -38.17 -54.39
N ARG A 646 -5.44 -38.24 -55.69
CA ARG A 646 -5.11 -37.17 -56.65
C ARG A 646 -6.27 -36.18 -56.74
N PHE A 647 -5.98 -34.88 -56.72
CA PHE A 647 -6.99 -33.81 -56.88
C PHE A 647 -7.87 -33.98 -58.12
N SER A 648 -7.35 -34.56 -59.21
CA SER A 648 -8.13 -34.88 -60.42
C SER A 648 -9.24 -35.91 -60.16
N HIS A 649 -8.99 -36.91 -59.32
CA HIS A 649 -9.98 -37.93 -58.97
C HIS A 649 -11.06 -37.37 -58.03
N MET A 650 -10.65 -36.60 -57.01
CA MET A 650 -11.59 -35.89 -56.14
C MET A 650 -12.49 -34.91 -56.92
N ARG A 651 -11.93 -34.18 -57.90
CA ARG A 651 -12.70 -33.29 -58.80
C ARG A 651 -13.60 -34.06 -59.77
N HIS A 652 -13.22 -35.27 -60.18
CA HIS A 652 -14.07 -36.14 -61.01
C HIS A 652 -15.29 -36.64 -60.23
N LEU A 653 -15.09 -37.12 -59.00
CA LEU A 653 -16.15 -37.56 -58.09
C LEU A 653 -17.10 -36.40 -57.74
N LEU A 654 -16.58 -35.22 -57.36
CA LEU A 654 -17.38 -34.03 -57.08
C LEU A 654 -18.24 -33.58 -58.28
N ASN A 655 -17.70 -33.67 -59.50
CA ASN A 655 -18.45 -33.39 -60.72
C ASN A 655 -19.56 -34.42 -61.00
N GLN A 656 -19.38 -35.69 -60.59
CA GLN A 656 -20.39 -36.75 -60.70
C GLN A 656 -21.49 -36.64 -59.64
N THR A 657 -21.18 -36.16 -58.43
CA THR A 657 -22.17 -35.94 -57.35
C THR A 657 -23.07 -34.70 -57.55
N SER A 658 -22.88 -33.93 -58.62
CA SER A 658 -23.69 -32.73 -58.88
C SER A 658 -25.14 -33.12 -59.20
N VAL A 659 -26.06 -32.76 -58.30
CA VAL A 659 -27.49 -33.14 -58.32
C VAL A 659 -28.17 -32.88 -59.68
N GLY A 660 -27.77 -31.83 -60.39
CA GLY A 660 -28.29 -31.50 -61.72
C GLY A 660 -28.02 -32.54 -62.82
N ARG A 661 -27.11 -33.51 -62.61
CA ARG A 661 -26.83 -34.63 -63.54
C ARG A 661 -27.38 -35.98 -63.09
N ILE A 662 -27.96 -36.07 -61.89
CA ILE A 662 -28.61 -37.31 -61.42
C ILE A 662 -30.05 -37.40 -61.95
N ILE A 663 -30.70 -36.24 -62.15
CA ILE A 663 -32.07 -36.14 -62.72
C ILE A 663 -32.05 -36.30 -64.25
N VAL A 664 -30.98 -35.88 -64.92
CA VAL A 664 -30.76 -36.10 -66.36
C VAL A 664 -29.85 -37.32 -66.52
N GLY A 665 -30.46 -38.51 -66.57
CA GLY A 665 -29.82 -39.82 -66.34
C GLY A 665 -28.69 -40.21 -67.30
N ASP A 666 -27.51 -39.62 -67.12
CA ASP A 666 -26.25 -39.89 -67.85
C ASP A 666 -25.17 -40.48 -66.90
N SER A 667 -25.62 -41.23 -65.90
CA SER A 667 -24.75 -42.00 -65.00
C SER A 667 -24.83 -43.48 -65.35
N ALA A 668 -23.74 -44.05 -65.86
CA ALA A 668 -23.66 -45.42 -66.35
C ALA A 668 -23.69 -46.47 -65.20
N LEU A 669 -24.86 -46.66 -64.59
CA LEU A 669 -25.15 -47.73 -63.64
C LEU A 669 -25.79 -48.91 -64.38
N THR A 670 -24.96 -49.87 -64.81
CA THR A 670 -25.43 -51.13 -65.40
C THR A 670 -26.12 -52.00 -64.34
N ALA A 671 -27.43 -52.23 -64.52
CA ALA A 671 -28.17 -53.21 -63.72
C ALA A 671 -27.69 -54.62 -64.06
N ILE A 672 -27.36 -55.43 -63.03
CA ILE A 672 -26.97 -56.83 -63.20
C ILE A 672 -28.23 -57.69 -63.08
N SER A 673 -28.64 -58.32 -64.19
CA SER A 673 -29.60 -59.42 -64.18
C SER A 673 -28.88 -60.75 -63.90
N GLY A 674 -29.43 -61.57 -63.00
CA GLY A 674 -28.94 -62.91 -62.73
C GLY A 674 -29.36 -63.92 -63.81
N PRO A 675 -28.55 -64.92 -64.15
CA PRO A 675 -28.88 -65.90 -65.20
C PRO A 675 -29.83 -67.00 -64.68
N GLY A 676 -30.94 -67.25 -65.39
CA GLY A 676 -31.91 -68.28 -64.99
C GLY A 676 -33.00 -68.63 -66.02
N ALA A 677 -32.71 -69.62 -66.86
CA ALA A 677 -33.66 -70.57 -67.48
C ALA A 677 -34.82 -70.12 -68.41
N LEU A 678 -34.68 -70.52 -69.69
CA LEU A 678 -35.66 -71.23 -70.54
C LEU A 678 -36.79 -70.53 -71.33
N ALA A 679 -37.00 -71.10 -72.52
CA ALA A 679 -38.24 -71.29 -73.30
C ALA A 679 -38.80 -70.18 -74.24
N GLU A 680 -38.61 -70.47 -75.54
CA GLU A 680 -39.63 -70.51 -76.63
C GLU A 680 -40.34 -69.26 -77.22
N THR A 681 -40.35 -69.27 -78.56
CA THR A 681 -41.39 -68.81 -79.51
C THR A 681 -41.99 -67.39 -79.43
N GLY A 682 -41.51 -66.52 -80.33
CA GLY A 682 -42.25 -66.28 -81.58
C GLY A 682 -43.23 -65.09 -81.73
N SER A 683 -43.51 -64.79 -83.00
CA SER A 683 -44.52 -63.84 -83.53
C SER A 683 -44.22 -62.33 -83.56
N ARG A 684 -44.88 -61.65 -84.50
CA ARG A 684 -44.96 -60.19 -84.68
C ARG A 684 -46.14 -59.65 -83.87
N GLY A 685 -46.05 -58.40 -83.41
CA GLY A 685 -47.20 -57.65 -82.90
C GLY A 685 -46.90 -56.16 -82.71
N THR A 686 -47.66 -55.30 -83.39
CA THR A 686 -47.62 -53.83 -83.20
C THR A 686 -48.95 -53.34 -82.64
N ALA A 687 -48.97 -52.82 -81.41
CA ALA A 687 -50.06 -51.98 -80.90
C ALA A 687 -49.63 -51.14 -79.68
N HIS A 688 -49.69 -49.81 -79.85
CA HIS A 688 -50.53 -48.85 -79.12
C HIS A 688 -51.22 -49.20 -77.76
N LEU A 689 -51.66 -48.13 -77.07
CA LEU A 689 -52.62 -48.07 -75.92
C LEU A 689 -52.02 -48.42 -74.53
N GLU A 690 -52.46 -47.86 -73.40
CA GLU A 690 -53.15 -46.58 -73.07
C GLU A 690 -53.04 -46.32 -71.55
N MET A 691 -53.46 -45.15 -71.04
CA MET A 691 -53.64 -44.91 -69.59
C MET A 691 -55.12 -45.03 -69.19
N PRO A 692 -55.47 -45.81 -68.15
CA PRO A 692 -56.75 -45.69 -67.46
C PRO A 692 -56.62 -45.15 -66.02
N HIS A 693 -57.62 -44.36 -65.62
CA HIS A 693 -57.80 -43.81 -64.27
C HIS A 693 -58.36 -44.85 -63.27
N TRP A 694 -58.30 -44.50 -61.98
CA TRP A 694 -59.51 -44.55 -61.12
C TRP A 694 -59.63 -43.24 -60.32
N ALA A 695 -60.81 -42.94 -59.76
CA ALA A 695 -61.21 -41.61 -59.30
C ALA A 695 -62.34 -41.63 -58.23
N GLU A 696 -63.04 -40.50 -58.08
CA GLU A 696 -64.22 -40.21 -57.21
C GLU A 696 -63.93 -39.85 -55.74
N THR A 697 -64.65 -38.94 -55.06
CA THR A 697 -65.60 -37.82 -55.39
C THR A 697 -65.42 -36.75 -54.25
N VAL A 698 -66.11 -35.61 -54.02
CA VAL A 698 -67.40 -34.92 -54.40
C VAL A 698 -67.06 -33.40 -54.38
N GLY A 699 -67.71 -32.41 -55.00
CA GLY A 699 -68.95 -32.29 -55.81
C GLY A 699 -68.98 -30.91 -56.52
N ALA A 700 -70.13 -30.19 -56.60
CA ALA A 700 -70.23 -28.97 -57.43
C ALA A 700 -71.32 -27.94 -57.04
N THR A 701 -71.14 -26.68 -57.50
CA THR A 701 -72.22 -25.71 -57.84
C THR A 701 -71.73 -24.69 -58.91
N LEU A 702 -72.65 -23.93 -59.51
CA LEU A 702 -72.48 -23.12 -60.75
C LEU A 702 -73.14 -21.73 -60.64
N VAL A 703 -72.72 -20.75 -61.46
CA VAL A 703 -73.55 -19.91 -62.39
C VAL A 703 -72.83 -18.62 -62.92
N ALA A 704 -72.78 -18.50 -64.26
CA ALA A 704 -72.74 -17.35 -65.22
C ALA A 704 -72.12 -15.93 -64.96
N PHE A 705 -71.31 -15.47 -65.94
CA PHE A 705 -71.23 -14.19 -66.72
C PHE A 705 -71.46 -12.78 -66.05
N GLU A 706 -71.01 -11.61 -66.56
CA GLU A 706 -70.69 -11.13 -67.93
C GLU A 706 -69.63 -9.97 -67.95
N GLY A 707 -69.35 -9.30 -69.09
CA GLY A 707 -68.39 -8.15 -69.25
C GLY A 707 -68.91 -7.06 -70.23
N PRO A 708 -68.09 -6.22 -70.94
CA PRO A 708 -66.63 -5.99 -70.93
C PRO A 708 -66.11 -4.50 -71.13
N GLY A 709 -64.79 -4.27 -71.06
CA GLY A 709 -64.06 -3.15 -71.74
C GLY A 709 -63.82 -1.81 -70.97
N SER A 710 -62.90 -0.90 -71.36
CA SER A 710 -61.76 -0.97 -72.32
C SER A 710 -60.76 0.22 -72.18
N ARG A 711 -59.46 0.02 -72.49
CA ARG A 711 -58.45 1.03 -72.96
C ARG A 711 -58.01 2.17 -71.98
N THR A 712 -56.82 2.83 -72.03
CA THR A 712 -55.55 2.70 -72.79
C THR A 712 -54.39 3.55 -72.21
N LEU A 713 -53.13 3.11 -72.40
CA LEU A 713 -51.86 3.91 -72.53
C LEU A 713 -51.36 4.77 -71.33
N LYS A 714 -50.15 5.37 -71.29
CA LYS A 714 -48.73 4.95 -71.57
C LYS A 714 -47.78 6.15 -71.31
N GLY A 715 -46.61 5.98 -70.66
CA GLY A 715 -45.53 7.01 -70.51
C GLY A 715 -45.01 7.11 -69.06
N VAL A 716 -43.72 7.11 -68.67
CA VAL A 716 -42.45 7.72 -69.20
C VAL A 716 -42.40 9.23 -68.91
N SER A 717 -41.41 9.86 -68.23
CA SER A 717 -40.00 9.58 -67.83
C SER A 717 -39.69 10.29 -66.46
N ARG A 718 -38.77 9.91 -65.54
CA ARG A 718 -37.28 9.76 -65.51
C ARG A 718 -36.54 11.02 -64.96
N GLU A 719 -35.46 10.80 -64.17
CA GLU A 719 -34.36 11.76 -63.82
C GLU A 719 -34.71 12.84 -62.73
N LYS A 720 -33.88 13.35 -61.77
CA LYS A 720 -32.56 13.01 -61.14
C LYS A 720 -32.13 14.07 -60.07
N THR A 721 -31.25 13.69 -59.12
CA THR A 721 -30.35 14.55 -58.25
C THR A 721 -30.91 15.60 -57.27
N GLU A 722 -30.55 15.44 -55.97
CA GLU A 722 -29.81 16.36 -55.05
C GLU A 722 -29.51 17.84 -55.42
N PRO A 723 -29.09 18.71 -54.46
CA PRO A 723 -29.37 18.79 -52.99
C PRO A 723 -29.56 20.25 -52.47
N SER A 724 -29.80 20.49 -51.16
CA SER A 724 -29.17 21.57 -50.35
C SER A 724 -29.69 21.71 -48.89
N ASN A 725 -28.85 22.29 -48.02
CA ASN A 725 -29.05 22.64 -46.59
C ASN A 725 -30.19 23.66 -46.32
N ASP A 726 -30.62 23.82 -45.05
CA ASP A 726 -30.13 24.95 -44.21
C ASP A 726 -30.36 24.76 -42.68
N ASN A 727 -29.93 25.75 -41.86
CA ASN A 727 -29.61 25.64 -40.41
C ASN A 727 -30.62 26.23 -39.39
N SER A 728 -30.53 25.72 -38.13
CA SER A 728 -30.82 26.42 -36.83
C SER A 728 -32.28 26.87 -36.53
N THR A 729 -32.73 27.28 -35.32
CA THR A 729 -32.11 27.66 -34.01
C THR A 729 -32.88 27.13 -32.77
N GLU A 730 -32.26 27.31 -31.58
CA GLU A 730 -32.76 27.54 -30.19
C GLU A 730 -34.28 27.75 -29.93
N GLY A 731 -34.85 27.50 -28.73
CA GLY A 731 -34.31 27.13 -27.41
C GLY A 731 -35.35 27.30 -26.26
N VAL A 732 -34.93 27.33 -24.98
CA VAL A 732 -35.74 27.56 -23.73
C VAL A 732 -36.69 26.39 -23.32
N GLY A 733 -36.93 26.04 -22.04
CA GLY A 733 -36.28 26.42 -20.77
C GLY A 733 -37.22 26.39 -19.53
N GLY A 734 -36.80 25.74 -18.42
CA GLY A 734 -37.50 25.69 -17.11
C GLY A 734 -38.48 24.50 -16.92
N ARG A 735 -38.90 24.12 -15.70
CA ARG A 735 -38.47 24.53 -14.34
C ARG A 735 -38.80 23.41 -13.30
N GLU A 736 -38.25 23.53 -12.09
CA GLU A 736 -38.50 22.77 -10.84
C GLU A 736 -39.99 22.66 -10.43
N ASP A 737 -40.33 21.65 -9.61
CA ASP A 737 -40.87 21.80 -8.23
C ASP A 737 -41.04 20.40 -7.54
N ASP A 738 -41.18 20.36 -6.21
CA ASP A 738 -40.99 19.19 -5.33
C ASP A 738 -42.27 18.42 -4.90
N GLU A 739 -42.13 17.25 -4.24
CA GLU A 739 -42.40 17.05 -2.77
C GLU A 739 -42.85 15.63 -2.30
N CYS A 740 -42.51 15.36 -1.03
CA CYS A 740 -42.59 14.18 -0.13
C CYS A 740 -43.86 13.27 -0.04
N ALA A 741 -43.62 11.95 0.16
CA ALA A 741 -44.24 11.02 1.16
C ALA A 741 -43.68 9.59 0.95
N SER A 742 -43.08 8.83 1.89
CA SER A 742 -43.54 8.21 3.16
C SER A 742 -44.76 7.25 3.04
N SER A 743 -44.83 6.06 3.69
CA SER A 743 -43.84 5.15 4.34
C SER A 743 -44.55 3.83 4.79
N LEU A 744 -43.78 2.80 5.24
CA LEU A 744 -44.21 1.59 6.00
C LEU A 744 -44.95 0.46 5.20
N LEU A 745 -44.52 -0.81 5.31
CA LEU A 745 -45.10 -1.98 6.07
C LEU A 745 -46.41 -2.55 5.46
N GLU A 746 -46.79 -3.84 5.51
CA GLU A 746 -46.34 -5.10 6.19
C GLU A 746 -46.22 -6.24 5.11
N ASP A 747 -45.32 -7.23 5.12
CA ASP A 747 -44.97 -8.34 6.06
C ASP A 747 -45.61 -9.71 5.67
N GLY A 748 -44.98 -10.83 6.07
CA GLY A 748 -45.38 -12.23 5.76
C GLY A 748 -44.41 -12.98 4.81
N ALA A 749 -43.45 -13.78 5.28
CA ALA A 749 -43.54 -15.13 5.91
C ALA A 749 -43.87 -16.26 4.88
N GLU A 750 -43.33 -17.48 4.92
CA GLU A 750 -42.51 -18.25 5.89
C GLU A 750 -41.24 -18.84 5.17
N ALA A 751 -40.33 -19.69 5.70
CA ALA A 751 -40.38 -20.59 6.86
C ALA A 751 -38.99 -20.98 7.46
N HIS A 752 -39.08 -21.57 8.65
CA HIS A 752 -38.05 -22.17 9.53
C HIS A 752 -37.87 -23.71 9.24
N PRO A 753 -37.13 -24.55 10.00
CA PRO A 753 -36.03 -24.35 11.00
C PRO A 753 -34.89 -25.43 11.05
N ARG A 754 -33.94 -25.25 12.00
CA ARG A 754 -33.35 -26.27 12.95
C ARG A 754 -32.19 -27.24 12.57
N ARG A 755 -31.25 -27.30 13.55
CA ARG A 755 -30.31 -28.38 13.99
C ARG A 755 -29.15 -28.76 13.02
N SER A 756 -27.89 -29.00 13.41
CA SER A 756 -27.16 -29.34 14.68
C SER A 756 -26.67 -30.80 14.74
N LEU A 757 -25.33 -30.99 14.74
CA LEU A 757 -24.48 -32.07 15.32
C LEU A 757 -23.03 -31.93 14.76
N ARG A 758 -21.95 -31.87 15.59
CA ARG A 758 -20.95 -32.94 15.94
C ARG A 758 -20.16 -33.56 14.77
N LYS A 759 -18.84 -33.89 14.85
CA LYS A 759 -17.73 -33.67 15.83
C LYS A 759 -16.42 -34.31 15.27
N VAL A 760 -15.20 -33.95 15.78
CA VAL A 760 -13.93 -34.77 15.75
C VAL A 760 -13.25 -34.94 14.36
N LEU A 761 -11.93 -35.15 14.12
CA LEU A 761 -10.62 -35.42 14.81
C LEU A 761 -9.56 -34.50 14.08
N VAL A 762 -8.54 -33.81 14.61
CA VAL A 762 -7.35 -34.13 15.47
C VAL A 762 -6.18 -34.83 14.73
N GLU A 763 -4.95 -34.32 14.95
CA GLU A 763 -3.59 -34.83 14.55
C GLU A 763 -3.28 -34.98 13.04
N PHE A 764 -2.05 -34.74 12.56
CA PHE A 764 -0.80 -34.33 13.24
C PHE A 764 -0.50 -32.83 13.08
#